data_AF-A0A423U5T9-F1
#
_entry.id   AF-A0A423U5T9-F1
#
_cell.length_a   1.000
_cell.length_b   1.000
_cell.length_c   1.000
_cell.angle_alpha   90.00
_cell.angle_beta   90.00
_cell.angle_gamma   90.00
#
_symmetry.space_group_name_H-M   'P 1'
#
loop_
_entity.id
_entity.type
_entity.pdbx_description
1 polymer ?
#
loop_
_entity_poly.entity_id
_entity_poly.type
_entity_poly.pdbx_seq_one_letter_code
_entity_poly.pdbx_strand_id
1 'polypeptide(L)'
;MHHSSNMESTKIEARTNIASPPDEATENGRVPRDEEGRCPKGVMVRQDEPMMGQGGLCGVTSPGIDSLPPITSPPTAGTNANGIASEVQESLTTLLSAEGTVCQDELIAKLRSVVNENLELKETIAQNNLALRQQLALVVKWNQQNEQQQHHHRQQLLEFGQQLSSLQQENATLKAHLAGTKTSDVTQPRFQELDETIRLLNTRLEVAERNLRQVQDEREKLIAQRSRLEGDITLLKCDLTTTRSEQERLQLERFELLSTANELRQQLRQVREGAAAKARSLEASPVYEGMDNPLGEVEIKKMKDQLRKEQDTSATLLQELHDTRTQVEGLESEVHRAQEETSMYRERCRNLQSKIDATFAHAPTISDRKEPLDALERKRLMDEAAMLREEVDTLDAALTAERQKTADERTALAKSHSELGRLKKELQETKERLERETQNDHYYQVKIKSASEKYDEATAKLMSYEELLAAKNDELSRLKKDLGQAKASLAERASEGETIAILRAQVEVYQGDFRAEREAREALATDREKLRDELRHLQTRNTQLVDELEAYQRRHLNQGQGRGSRAASEEPIGGTASGGGGGGGVSIPHGGGALLSPEVLWDKLSNTSDKKEEDKKEEEIDENLFYCPKCNKSFAQYRPLEEHVNRCLDED
;
A
#
# COMPACT_ATOMS: atom_id res chain seq x y z
N MET A 1 -59.09 73.54 27.49
CA MET A 1 -60.30 73.22 26.72
C MET A 1 -59.87 72.64 25.38
N HIS A 2 -60.29 71.39 25.14
CA HIS A 2 -60.45 70.63 23.90
C HIS A 2 -59.44 70.65 22.73
N HIS A 3 -58.99 69.43 22.39
CA HIS A 3 -58.79 68.81 21.05
C HIS A 3 -57.74 69.43 20.11
N SER A 4 -56.89 68.71 19.36
CA SER A 4 -56.95 67.33 18.82
C SER A 4 -55.58 66.85 18.30
N SER A 5 -55.41 65.52 18.29
CA SER A 5 -54.78 64.61 17.29
C SER A 5 -53.55 65.02 16.46
N ASN A 6 -52.47 64.22 16.51
CA ASN A 6 -52.21 63.04 15.65
C ASN A 6 -50.69 62.76 15.58
N MET A 7 -50.24 61.59 16.04
CA MET A 7 -48.96 61.00 15.64
C MET A 7 -49.21 59.56 15.19
N GLU A 8 -49.01 59.33 13.89
CA GLU A 8 -48.92 58.01 13.28
C GLU A 8 -47.52 57.43 13.54
N SER A 9 -47.49 56.18 14.02
CA SER A 9 -46.30 55.33 14.01
C SER A 9 -46.68 54.00 13.37
N THR A 10 -46.44 53.89 12.07
CA THR A 10 -46.52 52.63 11.33
C THR A 10 -45.21 51.86 11.48
N LYS A 11 -45.32 50.73 12.18
CA LYS A 11 -44.32 49.69 12.35
C LYS A 11 -44.45 48.71 11.18
N ILE A 12 -43.44 48.58 10.33
CA ILE A 12 -43.37 47.58 9.26
C ILE A 12 -42.58 46.39 9.78
N GLU A 13 -43.29 45.31 10.11
CA GLU A 13 -42.73 43.97 10.35
C GLU A 13 -42.72 43.20 9.03
N ALA A 14 -41.53 42.87 8.51
CA ALA A 14 -41.36 41.96 7.39
C ALA A 14 -41.32 40.51 7.91
N ARG A 15 -42.35 39.73 7.58
CA ARG A 15 -42.42 38.27 7.79
C ARG A 15 -41.91 37.55 6.53
N THR A 16 -40.86 36.77 6.68
CA THR A 16 -40.42 35.75 5.72
C THR A 16 -41.28 34.50 5.86
N ASN A 17 -42.01 34.17 4.79
CA ASN A 17 -42.77 32.93 4.62
C ASN A 17 -41.83 31.76 4.31
N ILE A 18 -41.91 30.69 5.11
CA ILE A 18 -41.43 29.35 4.78
C ILE A 18 -42.66 28.51 4.45
N ALA A 19 -42.68 27.95 3.24
CA ALA A 19 -43.74 27.08 2.74
C ALA A 19 -43.46 25.62 3.10
N SER A 20 -44.46 24.94 3.66
CA SER A 20 -44.57 23.48 3.74
C SER A 20 -45.74 23.02 2.85
N PRO A 21 -45.66 21.84 2.19
CA PRO A 21 -46.74 21.32 1.35
C PRO A 21 -47.80 20.56 2.16
N PRO A 22 -49.04 20.40 1.63
CA PRO A 22 -50.17 19.85 2.39
C PRO A 22 -50.41 18.35 2.14
N ASP A 23 -51.02 17.73 3.16
CA ASP A 23 -51.73 16.45 3.11
C ASP A 23 -53.01 16.56 2.27
N GLU A 24 -53.24 15.59 1.38
CA GLU A 24 -54.51 15.40 0.67
C GLU A 24 -55.21 14.11 1.09
N ALA A 25 -56.53 14.24 1.21
CA ALA A 25 -57.45 13.32 1.84
C ALA A 25 -57.98 12.22 0.90
N THR A 26 -58.41 11.14 1.57
CA THR A 26 -59.40 10.12 1.18
C THR A 26 -60.43 10.49 0.12
N GLU A 27 -60.62 9.62 -0.88
CA GLU A 27 -61.89 9.45 -1.58
C GLU A 27 -62.18 7.97 -1.94
N ASN A 28 -63.46 7.62 -1.84
CA ASN A 28 -64.07 6.30 -1.95
C ASN A 28 -64.16 5.77 -3.41
N GLY A 29 -64.08 4.44 -3.58
CA GLY A 29 -64.52 3.77 -4.81
C GLY A 29 -64.74 2.25 -4.64
N ARG A 30 -66.00 1.82 -4.73
CA ARG A 30 -66.49 0.42 -4.64
C ARG A 30 -66.36 -0.36 -5.97
N VAL A 31 -65.86 -1.62 -5.90
CA VAL A 31 -66.41 -2.94 -6.39
C VAL A 31 -66.64 -3.11 -7.93
N PRO A 32 -66.53 -4.31 -8.58
CA PRO A 32 -66.58 -5.72 -8.08
C PRO A 32 -65.53 -6.75 -8.58
N ARG A 33 -65.54 -7.91 -7.86
CA ARG A 33 -65.50 -9.36 -8.24
C ARG A 33 -64.88 -9.76 -9.60
N ASP A 34 -64.12 -10.86 -9.72
CA ASP A 34 -64.51 -12.27 -9.48
C ASP A 34 -63.28 -13.20 -9.36
N GLU A 35 -63.50 -14.35 -8.67
CA GLU A 35 -62.98 -15.71 -8.91
C GLU A 35 -61.45 -15.95 -9.05
N GLU A 36 -60.80 -17.03 -8.61
CA GLU A 36 -61.08 -18.32 -7.96
C GLU A 36 -59.68 -18.90 -7.65
N GLY A 37 -59.48 -19.74 -6.63
CA GLY A 37 -58.28 -20.62 -6.66
C GLY A 37 -57.67 -21.12 -5.36
N ARG A 38 -58.41 -21.96 -4.63
CA ARG A 38 -57.94 -23.16 -3.89
C ARG A 38 -56.66 -23.09 -3.02
N CYS A 39 -56.92 -23.11 -1.72
CA CYS A 39 -56.20 -23.87 -0.68
C CYS A 39 -56.13 -25.39 -1.03
N PRO A 40 -55.21 -26.19 -0.45
CA PRO A 40 -55.37 -26.58 0.97
C PRO A 40 -54.10 -26.87 1.81
N LYS A 41 -54.22 -26.44 3.08
CA LYS A 41 -54.05 -27.20 4.35
C LYS A 41 -52.67 -27.68 4.83
N GLY A 42 -52.44 -27.29 6.10
CA GLY A 42 -51.76 -28.06 7.14
C GLY A 42 -50.52 -27.34 7.67
N VAL A 43 -50.26 -27.11 8.96
CA VAL A 43 -50.78 -27.67 10.21
C VAL A 43 -50.49 -26.64 11.33
N MET A 44 -51.39 -26.57 12.31
CA MET A 44 -51.28 -25.79 13.54
C MET A 44 -50.08 -26.22 14.42
N VAL A 45 -49.35 -25.26 14.99
CA VAL A 45 -48.82 -25.34 16.37
C VAL A 45 -48.97 -23.97 17.05
N ARG A 46 -49.42 -24.03 18.30
CA ARG A 46 -49.82 -22.97 19.24
C ARG A 46 -48.63 -22.36 20.01
N GLN A 47 -48.88 -21.13 20.53
CA GLN A 47 -48.49 -20.60 21.87
C GLN A 47 -46.99 -20.33 22.10
N ASP A 48 -46.52 -19.21 22.68
CA ASP A 48 -47.08 -18.24 23.64
C ASP A 48 -46.41 -16.85 23.48
N GLU A 49 -47.15 -15.77 23.79
CA GLU A 49 -46.57 -14.49 24.25
C GLU A 49 -46.27 -14.58 25.77
N PRO A 50 -45.33 -13.78 26.30
CA PRO A 50 -45.78 -12.55 26.98
C PRO A 50 -44.87 -11.32 26.82
N MET A 51 -45.53 -10.19 26.51
CA MET A 51 -45.45 -8.85 27.13
C MET A 51 -44.20 -8.39 27.93
N MET A 52 -43.79 -7.16 27.56
CA MET A 52 -43.24 -6.04 28.36
C MET A 52 -41.73 -5.94 28.61
N GLY A 53 -41.11 -4.96 27.93
CA GLY A 53 -40.71 -3.73 28.63
C GLY A 53 -39.21 -3.46 28.87
N GLN A 54 -38.88 -2.18 28.65
CA GLN A 54 -37.71 -1.41 29.08
C GLN A 54 -36.48 -1.37 28.16
N GLY A 55 -36.15 -0.12 27.79
CA GLY A 55 -35.02 0.23 26.94
C GLY A 55 -33.69 0.29 27.68
N GLY A 56 -32.63 0.52 26.90
CA GLY A 56 -31.30 0.74 27.43
C GLY A 56 -30.23 0.69 26.35
N LEU A 57 -29.84 1.88 25.88
CA LEU A 57 -28.47 2.27 25.54
C LEU A 57 -27.74 1.46 24.44
N CYS A 58 -27.61 2.12 23.28
CA CYS A 58 -26.68 1.76 22.21
C CYS A 58 -25.22 1.89 22.73
N GLY A 59 -24.58 0.75 22.99
CA GLY A 59 -23.14 0.67 23.19
C GLY A 59 -22.43 0.65 21.83
N VAL A 60 -21.70 1.72 21.53
CA VAL A 60 -20.76 1.77 20.41
C VAL A 60 -19.50 1.02 20.84
N THR A 61 -19.33 -0.21 20.36
CA THR A 61 -18.08 -0.94 20.46
C THR A 61 -17.06 -0.32 19.51
N SER A 62 -15.95 0.17 20.05
CA SER A 62 -14.79 0.60 19.27
C SER A 62 -14.06 -0.64 18.74
N PRO A 63 -13.57 -0.65 17.48
CA PRO A 63 -12.78 -1.76 16.97
C PRO A 63 -11.37 -1.70 17.58
N GLY A 64 -10.95 -2.83 18.17
CA GLY A 64 -9.62 -3.03 18.72
C GLY A 64 -8.56 -3.00 17.61
N ILE A 65 -7.54 -2.17 17.82
CA ILE A 65 -6.35 -2.06 16.98
C ILE A 65 -5.26 -2.89 17.66
N ASP A 66 -5.36 -4.21 17.60
CA ASP A 66 -4.29 -5.12 18.04
C ASP A 66 -4.31 -6.38 17.17
N SER A 67 -3.82 -6.22 15.95
CA SER A 67 -3.47 -7.31 15.04
C SER A 67 -2.43 -6.79 14.06
N LEU A 68 -1.23 -6.49 14.57
CA LEU A 68 -0.04 -6.49 13.73
C LEU A 68 0.44 -7.95 13.61
N PRO A 69 0.64 -8.47 12.39
CA PRO A 69 1.19 -9.80 12.21
C PRO A 69 2.64 -9.84 12.75
N PRO A 70 3.12 -11.01 13.20
CA PRO A 70 4.47 -11.14 13.71
C PRO A 70 5.47 -10.78 12.61
N ILE A 71 6.44 -9.93 12.96
CA ILE A 71 7.62 -9.64 12.15
C ILE A 71 8.35 -10.97 11.96
N THR A 72 8.08 -11.61 10.82
CA THR A 72 8.89 -12.73 10.35
C THR A 72 10.27 -12.20 10.04
N SER A 73 11.28 -12.93 10.49
CA SER A 73 12.70 -12.71 10.19
C SER A 73 12.87 -12.37 8.71
N PRO A 74 13.83 -11.48 8.36
CA PRO A 74 14.06 -11.13 6.96
C PRO A 74 14.28 -12.42 6.17
N PRO A 75 13.65 -12.58 5.00
CA PRO A 75 13.88 -13.75 4.17
C PRO A 75 15.37 -13.77 3.86
N THR A 76 16.05 -14.83 4.29
CA THR A 76 17.35 -15.16 3.75
C THR A 76 17.17 -15.21 2.24
N ALA A 77 17.73 -14.22 1.55
CA ALA A 77 17.74 -14.09 0.09
C ALA A 77 18.63 -15.17 -0.55
N GLY A 78 18.40 -16.43 -0.19
CA GLY A 78 19.05 -17.60 -0.73
C GLY A 78 18.08 -18.30 -1.66
N THR A 79 17.87 -17.77 -2.87
CA THR A 79 17.38 -18.60 -4.00
C THR A 79 17.49 -17.94 -5.37
N ASN A 80 17.63 -16.61 -5.47
CA ASN A 80 17.78 -15.94 -6.78
C ASN A 80 19.23 -15.65 -7.21
N ALA A 81 20.23 -16.15 -6.48
CA ALA A 81 21.62 -16.09 -6.92
C ALA A 81 21.89 -16.99 -8.15
N ASN A 82 21.09 -18.06 -8.33
CA ASN A 82 21.28 -19.00 -9.43
C ASN A 82 20.80 -18.45 -10.79
N GLY A 83 19.82 -17.55 -10.82
CA GLY A 83 19.34 -16.94 -12.07
C GLY A 83 20.37 -15.99 -12.69
N ILE A 84 20.94 -15.11 -11.86
CA ILE A 84 21.98 -14.16 -12.28
C ILE A 84 23.29 -14.92 -12.61
N ALA A 85 23.61 -15.96 -11.85
CA ALA A 85 24.74 -16.83 -12.18
C ALA A 85 24.54 -17.53 -13.54
N SER A 86 23.31 -17.96 -13.87
CA SER A 86 23.00 -18.59 -15.16
C SER A 86 23.11 -17.62 -16.34
N GLU A 87 22.59 -16.38 -16.24
CA GLU A 87 22.73 -15.38 -17.31
C GLU A 87 24.19 -14.94 -17.54
N VAL A 88 24.97 -14.81 -16.45
CA VAL A 88 26.40 -14.51 -16.54
C VAL A 88 27.16 -15.70 -17.16
N GLN A 89 26.77 -16.93 -16.80
CA GLN A 89 27.35 -18.15 -17.34
C GLN A 89 27.00 -18.32 -18.83
N GLU A 90 25.79 -17.98 -19.26
CA GLU A 90 25.35 -18.03 -20.65
C GLU A 90 26.04 -16.95 -21.50
N SER A 91 26.23 -15.75 -20.93
CA SER A 91 27.00 -14.67 -21.55
C SER A 91 28.48 -15.03 -21.73
N LEU A 92 29.09 -15.66 -20.71
CA LEU A 92 30.47 -16.19 -20.78
C LEU A 92 30.60 -17.33 -21.79
N THR A 93 29.60 -18.22 -21.86
CA THR A 93 29.61 -19.36 -22.79
C THR A 93 29.46 -18.89 -24.24
N THR A 94 28.65 -17.85 -24.47
CA THR A 94 28.48 -17.21 -25.78
C THR A 94 29.77 -16.51 -26.24
N LEU A 95 30.49 -15.88 -25.32
CA LEU A 95 31.81 -15.27 -25.60
C LEU A 95 32.90 -16.31 -25.89
N LEU A 96 32.86 -17.47 -25.24
CA LEU A 96 33.83 -18.55 -25.44
C LEU A 96 33.57 -19.37 -26.73
N SER A 97 32.34 -19.34 -27.27
CA SER A 97 31.94 -20.14 -28.44
C SER A 97 32.12 -19.41 -29.78
N ALA A 98 32.46 -18.12 -29.77
CA ALA A 98 32.72 -17.36 -30.99
C ALA A 98 34.16 -17.64 -31.50
N GLU A 99 34.32 -18.59 -32.41
CA GLU A 99 35.60 -18.99 -33.04
C GLU A 99 36.25 -17.92 -33.96
N GLY A 100 35.78 -16.68 -33.94
CA GLY A 100 36.46 -15.55 -34.56
C GLY A 100 37.42 -14.90 -33.57
N THR A 101 38.64 -14.57 -33.97
CA THR A 101 39.66 -13.90 -33.14
C THR A 101 39.15 -12.57 -32.55
N VAL A 102 38.45 -12.63 -31.42
CA VAL A 102 38.15 -11.47 -30.58
C VAL A 102 39.48 -11.00 -30.02
N CYS A 103 39.83 -9.74 -30.30
CA CYS A 103 41.07 -9.17 -29.80
C CYS A 103 41.09 -9.22 -28.27
N GLN A 104 42.16 -9.75 -27.67
CA GLN A 104 42.32 -9.89 -26.22
C GLN A 104 42.05 -8.59 -25.46
N ASP A 105 42.34 -7.44 -26.07
CA ASP A 105 42.10 -6.12 -25.51
C ASP A 105 40.61 -5.79 -25.35
N GLU A 106 39.76 -6.25 -26.27
CA GLU A 106 38.31 -6.04 -26.19
C GLU A 106 37.68 -6.85 -25.05
N LEU A 107 38.18 -8.08 -24.84
CA LEU A 107 37.76 -8.92 -23.71
C LEU A 107 38.18 -8.29 -22.37
N ILE A 108 39.41 -7.77 -22.27
CA ILE A 108 39.90 -7.08 -21.08
C ILE A 108 39.08 -5.81 -20.82
N ALA A 109 38.73 -5.05 -21.86
CA ALA A 109 37.90 -3.85 -21.73
C ALA A 109 36.48 -4.19 -21.22
N LYS A 110 35.84 -5.23 -21.77
CA LYS A 110 34.53 -5.71 -21.30
C LYS A 110 34.58 -6.21 -19.86
N LEU A 111 35.63 -6.96 -19.49
CA LEU A 111 35.81 -7.43 -18.11
C LEU A 111 35.96 -6.24 -17.14
N ARG A 112 36.71 -5.20 -17.52
CA ARG A 112 36.82 -3.97 -16.72
C ARG A 112 35.48 -3.24 -16.59
N SER A 113 34.67 -3.17 -17.64
CA SER A 113 33.31 -2.60 -17.58
C SER A 113 32.45 -3.35 -16.56
N VAL A 114 32.38 -4.68 -16.68
CA VAL A 114 31.59 -5.53 -15.77
C VAL A 114 32.06 -5.41 -14.33
N VAL A 115 33.37 -5.31 -14.09
CA VAL A 115 33.92 -5.10 -12.74
C VAL A 115 33.53 -3.74 -12.18
N ASN A 116 33.59 -2.67 -12.99
CA ASN A 116 33.18 -1.33 -12.57
C ASN A 116 31.67 -1.26 -12.28
N GLU A 117 30.83 -1.83 -13.15
CA GLU A 117 29.39 -1.92 -12.93
C GLU A 117 29.07 -2.70 -11.64
N ASN A 118 29.79 -3.80 -11.37
CA ASN A 118 29.65 -4.52 -10.11
C ASN A 118 30.06 -3.69 -8.88
N LEU A 119 31.06 -2.82 -8.99
CA LEU A 119 31.45 -1.91 -7.92
C LEU A 119 30.38 -0.84 -7.68
N GLU A 120 29.83 -0.24 -8.74
CA GLU A 120 28.75 0.75 -8.65
C GLU A 120 27.46 0.15 -8.07
N LEU A 121 27.11 -1.08 -8.47
CA LEU A 121 25.97 -1.80 -7.90
C LEU A 121 26.18 -2.10 -6.42
N LYS A 122 27.38 -2.52 -6.02
CA LYS A 122 27.72 -2.73 -4.60
C LYS A 122 27.62 -1.45 -3.79
N GLU A 123 28.11 -0.34 -4.31
CA GLU A 123 28.01 0.97 -3.65
C GLU A 123 26.55 1.42 -3.52
N THR A 124 25.75 1.27 -4.58
CA THR A 124 24.32 1.60 -4.58
C THR A 124 23.55 0.76 -3.56
N ILE A 125 23.83 -0.54 -3.46
CA ILE A 125 23.24 -1.43 -2.45
C ILE A 125 23.66 -1.00 -1.03
N ALA A 126 24.92 -0.62 -0.83
CA ALA A 126 25.41 -0.13 0.46
C ALA A 126 24.70 1.17 0.88
N GLN A 127 24.52 2.11 -0.05
CA GLN A 127 23.78 3.36 0.17
C GLN A 127 22.30 3.09 0.49
N ASN A 128 21.63 2.20 -0.25
CA ASN A 128 20.25 1.80 0.04
C ASN A 128 20.09 1.14 1.41
N ASN A 129 21.02 0.25 1.78
CA ASN A 129 21.02 -0.37 3.12
C ASN A 129 21.19 0.67 4.23
N LEU A 130 22.03 1.69 4.03
CA LEU A 130 22.19 2.80 4.97
C LEU A 130 20.90 3.63 5.08
N ALA A 131 20.27 3.97 3.96
CA ALA A 131 19.01 4.71 3.93
C ALA A 131 17.88 3.94 4.63
N LEU A 132 17.77 2.63 4.40
CA LEU A 132 16.79 1.77 5.08
C LEU A 132 17.02 1.73 6.60
N ARG A 133 18.27 1.66 7.06
CA ARG A 133 18.59 1.74 8.50
C ARG A 133 18.18 3.08 9.11
N GLN A 134 18.39 4.18 8.39
CA GLN A 134 17.95 5.51 8.84
C GLN A 134 16.42 5.62 8.91
N GLN A 135 15.69 5.06 7.93
CA GLN A 135 14.23 5.02 7.97
C GLN A 135 13.70 4.17 9.13
N LEU A 136 14.30 3.00 9.37
CA LEU A 136 13.94 2.14 10.50
C LEU A 136 14.14 2.88 11.84
N ALA A 137 15.24 3.62 11.98
CA ALA A 137 15.51 4.41 13.18
C ALA A 137 14.46 5.51 13.41
N LEU A 138 13.96 6.16 12.35
CA LEU A 138 12.87 7.13 12.44
C LEU A 138 11.55 6.48 12.87
N VAL A 139 11.22 5.31 12.32
CA VAL A 139 10.01 4.55 12.70
C VAL A 139 10.07 4.13 14.17
N VAL A 140 11.22 3.64 14.65
CA VAL A 140 11.42 3.28 16.07
C VAL A 140 11.24 4.50 16.97
N LYS A 141 11.83 5.65 16.61
CA LYS A 141 11.67 6.89 17.37
C LYS A 141 10.22 7.36 17.40
N TRP A 142 9.50 7.28 16.28
CA TRP A 142 8.09 7.63 16.22
C TRP A 142 7.23 6.70 17.07
N ASN A 143 7.48 5.39 17.02
CA ASN A 143 6.76 4.43 17.86
C ASN A 143 6.98 4.70 19.36
N GLN A 144 8.22 4.99 19.76
CA GLN A 144 8.54 5.37 21.14
C GLN A 144 7.81 6.65 21.58
N GLN A 145 7.72 7.66 20.72
CA GLN A 145 6.96 8.89 21.02
C GLN A 145 5.46 8.62 21.16
N ASN A 146 4.91 7.75 20.31
CA ASN A 146 3.51 7.37 20.38
C ASN A 146 3.19 6.60 21.69
N GLU A 147 4.06 5.67 22.09
CA GLU A 147 3.95 4.97 23.39
C GLU A 147 4.02 5.93 24.58
N GLN A 148 4.94 6.91 24.55
CA GLN A 148 5.02 7.95 25.59
C GLN A 148 3.74 8.79 25.66
N GLN A 149 3.18 9.17 24.51
CA GLN A 149 1.93 9.93 24.44
C GLN A 149 0.75 9.12 24.97
N GLN A 150 0.65 7.83 24.62
CA GLN A 150 -0.38 6.94 25.17
C GLN A 150 -0.24 6.78 26.68
N HIS A 151 0.98 6.61 27.20
CA HIS A 151 1.24 6.54 28.63
C HIS A 151 0.80 7.85 29.33
N HIS A 152 1.11 9.00 28.76
CA HIS A 152 0.70 10.30 29.29
C HIS A 152 -0.83 10.44 29.36
N HIS A 153 -1.56 10.08 28.30
CA HIS A 153 -3.02 10.11 28.31
C HIS A 153 -3.63 9.12 29.31
N ARG A 154 -3.05 7.93 29.44
CA ARG A 154 -3.47 6.94 30.45
C ARG A 154 -3.29 7.48 31.86
N GLN A 155 -2.19 8.16 32.15
CA GLN A 155 -1.94 8.80 33.43
C GLN A 155 -2.95 9.94 33.71
N GLN A 156 -3.23 10.80 32.73
CA GLN A 156 -4.23 11.86 32.86
C GLN A 156 -5.62 11.30 33.18
N LEU A 157 -6.03 10.20 32.53
CA LEU A 157 -7.30 9.55 32.82
C LEU A 157 -7.37 8.98 34.23
N LEU A 158 -6.26 8.41 34.75
CA LEU A 158 -6.18 7.96 36.13
C LEU A 158 -6.29 9.12 37.13
N GLU A 159 -5.62 10.24 36.87
CA GLU A 159 -5.69 11.46 37.69
C GLU A 159 -7.11 12.03 37.72
N PHE A 160 -7.79 12.13 36.56
CA PHE A 160 -9.20 12.55 36.50
C PHE A 160 -10.12 11.57 37.25
N GLY A 161 -9.86 10.26 37.15
CA GLY A 161 -10.59 9.24 37.91
C GLY A 161 -10.47 9.45 39.42
N GLN A 162 -9.26 9.72 39.92
CA GLN A 162 -9.01 10.00 41.34
C GLN A 162 -9.71 11.29 41.80
N GLN A 163 -9.67 12.35 40.99
CA GLN A 163 -10.38 13.61 41.28
C GLN A 163 -11.89 13.40 41.38
N LEU A 164 -12.47 12.63 40.45
CA LEU A 164 -13.89 12.29 40.48
C LEU A 164 -14.25 11.49 41.73
N SER A 165 -13.45 10.49 42.12
CA SER A 165 -13.68 9.74 43.37
C SER A 165 -13.58 10.62 44.62
N SER A 166 -12.63 11.56 44.66
CA SER A 166 -12.51 12.51 45.77
C SER A 166 -13.74 13.42 45.89
N LEU A 167 -14.19 14.00 44.77
CA LEU A 167 -15.41 14.83 44.73
C LEU A 167 -16.68 14.03 45.08
N GLN A 168 -16.75 12.75 44.71
CA GLN A 168 -17.84 11.87 45.11
C GLN A 168 -17.84 11.60 46.62
N GLN A 169 -16.65 11.38 47.22
CA GLN A 169 -16.51 11.21 48.66
C GLN A 169 -16.89 12.49 49.42
N GLU A 170 -16.44 13.65 48.96
CA GLU A 170 -16.83 14.95 49.53
C GLU A 170 -18.35 15.19 49.43
N ASN A 171 -18.96 14.88 48.30
CA ASN A 171 -20.42 14.94 48.16
C ASN A 171 -21.14 14.00 49.13
N ALA A 172 -20.58 12.81 49.37
CA ALA A 172 -21.14 11.86 50.32
C ALA A 172 -21.03 12.36 51.77
N THR A 173 -19.90 12.95 52.17
CA THR A 173 -19.72 13.52 53.51
C THR A 173 -20.62 14.74 53.73
N LEU A 174 -20.72 15.64 52.75
CA LEU A 174 -21.63 16.79 52.80
C LEU A 174 -23.09 16.36 52.94
N LYS A 175 -23.52 15.33 52.19
CA LYS A 175 -24.86 14.74 52.33
C LYS A 175 -25.09 14.14 53.73
N ALA A 176 -24.10 13.47 54.30
CA ALA A 176 -24.19 12.91 55.65
C ALA A 176 -24.29 14.01 56.73
N HIS A 177 -23.52 15.10 56.60
CA HIS A 177 -23.60 16.26 57.49
C HIS A 177 -24.99 16.92 57.44
N LEU A 178 -25.55 17.11 56.24
CA LEU A 178 -26.91 17.66 56.06
C LEU A 178 -28.00 16.76 56.64
N ALA A 179 -27.81 15.44 56.60
CA ALA A 179 -28.74 14.49 57.20
C ALA A 179 -28.69 14.53 58.74
N GLY A 180 -27.51 14.71 59.33
CA GLY A 180 -27.30 14.77 60.79
C GLY A 180 -27.85 16.04 61.47
N THR A 181 -28.01 17.15 60.75
CA THR A 181 -28.51 18.42 61.31
C THR A 181 -30.04 18.52 61.44
N LYS A 182 -30.80 17.47 61.08
CA LYS A 182 -32.28 17.50 61.01
C LYS A 182 -33.03 17.30 62.33
N THR A 183 -32.35 17.18 63.48
CA THR A 183 -33.01 16.90 64.76
C THR A 183 -32.47 17.77 65.89
N SER A 184 -32.74 19.08 65.88
CA SER A 184 -32.90 19.81 67.15
C SER A 184 -33.78 21.04 66.97
N ASP A 185 -34.84 21.04 67.79
CA ASP A 185 -35.81 22.10 68.03
C ASP A 185 -35.08 23.38 68.44
N VAL A 186 -34.94 24.35 67.52
CA VAL A 186 -34.39 25.68 67.81
C VAL A 186 -35.21 26.71 67.07
N THR A 187 -35.72 27.63 67.88
CA THR A 187 -36.51 28.81 67.61
C THR A 187 -35.93 29.72 66.51
N GLN A 188 -36.77 30.67 66.12
CA GLN A 188 -36.74 31.61 64.99
C GLN A 188 -35.45 32.32 64.50
N PRO A 189 -34.29 32.44 65.19
CA PRO A 189 -33.08 33.00 64.55
C PRO A 189 -32.43 32.11 63.47
N ARG A 190 -32.68 30.79 63.45
CA ARG A 190 -31.96 29.84 62.56
C ARG A 190 -32.30 29.95 61.07
N PHE A 191 -33.43 30.58 60.73
CA PHE A 191 -33.78 30.86 59.33
C PHE A 191 -32.85 31.91 58.70
N GLN A 192 -32.33 32.86 59.50
CA GLN A 192 -31.40 33.87 58.98
C GLN A 192 -30.06 33.23 58.59
N GLU A 193 -29.51 32.34 59.43
CA GLU A 193 -28.28 31.60 59.10
C GLU A 193 -28.46 30.69 57.88
N LEU A 194 -29.64 30.07 57.73
CA LEU A 194 -29.95 29.26 56.56
C LEU A 194 -30.08 30.11 55.30
N ASP A 195 -30.74 31.27 55.37
CA ASP A 195 -30.83 32.22 54.26
C ASP A 195 -29.46 32.78 53.88
N GLU A 196 -28.59 33.02 54.85
CA GLU A 196 -27.20 33.45 54.65
C GLU A 196 -26.38 32.34 53.99
N THR A 197 -26.57 31.09 54.41
CA THR A 197 -25.94 29.91 53.79
C THR A 197 -26.44 29.70 52.36
N ILE A 198 -27.74 29.86 52.11
CA ILE A 198 -28.32 29.78 50.76
C ILE A 198 -27.77 30.89 49.88
N ARG A 199 -27.65 32.13 50.39
CA ARG A 199 -26.99 33.24 49.67
C ARG A 199 -25.52 32.92 49.36
N LEU A 200 -24.78 32.38 50.32
CA LEU A 200 -23.38 32.00 50.12
C LEU A 200 -23.26 30.87 49.08
N LEU A 201 -24.14 29.87 49.11
CA LEU A 201 -24.14 28.80 48.13
C LEU A 201 -24.53 29.30 46.74
N ASN A 202 -25.51 30.19 46.62
CA ASN A 202 -25.88 30.80 45.35
C ASN A 202 -24.74 31.64 44.77
N THR A 203 -24.05 32.45 45.59
CA THR A 203 -22.88 33.22 45.11
C THR A 203 -21.73 32.31 44.69
N ARG A 204 -21.47 31.21 45.41
CA ARG A 204 -20.48 30.21 44.99
C ARG A 204 -20.89 29.49 43.70
N LEU A 205 -22.18 29.17 43.55
CA LEU A 205 -22.73 28.57 42.33
C LEU A 205 -22.57 29.52 41.14
N GLU A 206 -22.92 30.80 41.29
CA GLU A 206 -22.73 31.79 40.24
C GLU A 206 -21.26 31.96 39.84
N VAL A 207 -20.33 31.92 40.80
CA VAL A 207 -18.88 31.96 40.50
C VAL A 207 -18.46 30.69 39.74
N ALA A 208 -18.93 29.52 40.16
CA ALA A 208 -18.65 28.27 39.46
C ALA A 208 -19.22 28.26 38.03
N GLU A 209 -20.43 28.79 37.82
CA GLU A 209 -21.05 28.93 36.49
C GLU A 209 -20.27 29.90 35.60
N ARG A 210 -19.79 31.04 36.14
CA ARG A 210 -18.92 31.97 35.40
C ARG A 210 -17.60 31.30 35.01
N ASN A 211 -16.97 30.57 35.93
CA ASN A 211 -15.73 29.84 35.65
C ASN A 211 -15.95 28.74 34.60
N LEU A 212 -17.08 28.03 34.65
CA LEU A 212 -17.42 27.01 33.65
C LEU A 212 -17.58 27.64 32.26
N ARG A 213 -18.26 28.79 32.16
CA ARG A 213 -18.38 29.55 30.90
C ARG A 213 -17.02 30.02 30.39
N GLN A 214 -16.16 30.52 31.26
CA GLN A 214 -14.80 30.92 30.88
C GLN A 214 -13.99 29.73 30.32
N VAL A 215 -14.04 28.57 30.98
CA VAL A 215 -13.37 27.35 30.50
C VAL A 215 -13.97 26.87 29.17
N GLN A 216 -15.28 27.02 28.97
CA GLN A 216 -15.93 26.73 27.68
C GLN A 216 -15.43 27.67 26.57
N ASP A 217 -15.35 28.98 26.83
CA ASP A 217 -14.82 29.96 25.88
C ASP A 217 -13.34 29.68 25.53
N GLU A 218 -12.52 29.33 26.53
CA GLU A 218 -11.11 28.96 26.33
C GLU A 218 -10.98 27.66 25.53
N ARG A 219 -11.83 26.65 25.80
CA ARG A 219 -11.91 25.43 25.02
C ARG A 219 -12.28 25.71 23.56
N GLU A 220 -13.25 26.57 23.30
CA GLU A 220 -13.64 26.96 21.94
C GLU A 220 -12.51 27.69 21.21
N LYS A 221 -11.79 28.59 21.89
CA LYS A 221 -10.59 29.24 21.34
C LYS A 221 -9.50 28.23 20.99
N LEU A 222 -9.24 27.24 21.85
CA LEU A 222 -8.26 26.18 21.58
C LEU A 222 -8.70 25.27 20.43
N ILE A 223 -9.99 24.97 20.31
CA ILE A 223 -10.53 24.22 19.17
C ILE A 223 -10.33 25.01 17.87
N ALA A 224 -10.64 26.31 17.86
CA ALA A 224 -10.43 27.17 16.70
C ALA A 224 -8.94 27.29 16.33
N GLN A 225 -8.05 27.40 17.32
CA GLN A 225 -6.60 27.41 17.11
C GLN A 225 -6.12 26.07 16.54
N ARG A 226 -6.61 24.95 17.06
CA ARG A 226 -6.31 23.61 16.55
C ARG A 226 -6.76 23.46 15.09
N SER A 227 -7.98 23.87 14.74
CA SER A 227 -8.46 23.84 13.35
C SER A 227 -7.58 24.67 12.40
N ARG A 228 -7.08 25.83 12.85
CA ARG A 228 -6.15 26.65 12.06
C ARG A 228 -4.82 25.94 11.84
N LEU A 229 -4.21 25.40 12.90
CA LEU A 229 -2.94 24.67 12.80
C LEU A 229 -3.08 23.40 11.96
N GLU A 230 -4.22 22.70 12.05
CA GLU A 230 -4.53 21.57 11.18
C GLU A 230 -4.58 22.01 9.70
N GLY A 231 -5.20 23.15 9.40
CA GLY A 231 -5.18 23.78 8.07
C GLY A 231 -3.75 24.08 7.58
N ASP A 232 -2.92 24.73 8.40
CA ASP A 232 -1.53 25.04 8.05
C ASP A 232 -0.70 23.77 7.80
N ILE A 233 -0.90 22.71 8.59
CA ILE A 233 -0.26 21.39 8.38
C ILE A 233 -0.69 20.79 7.04
N THR A 234 -1.97 20.89 6.66
CA THR A 234 -2.42 20.38 5.35
C THR A 234 -1.83 21.16 4.18
N LEU A 235 -1.66 22.48 4.31
CA LEU A 235 -0.99 23.31 3.30
C LEU A 235 0.50 22.94 3.18
N LEU A 236 1.21 22.84 4.30
CA LEU A 236 2.63 22.43 4.30
C LEU A 236 2.83 21.02 3.71
N LYS A 237 1.91 20.08 3.96
CA LYS A 237 1.94 18.76 3.31
C LYS A 237 1.76 18.85 1.79
N CYS A 238 0.89 19.73 1.31
CA CYS A 238 0.67 19.97 -0.12
C CYS A 238 1.90 20.61 -0.79
N ASP A 239 2.58 21.54 -0.12
CA ASP A 239 3.81 22.15 -0.61
C ASP A 239 4.96 21.12 -0.64
N LEU A 240 5.05 20.25 0.37
CA LEU A 240 6.06 19.19 0.43
C LEU A 240 5.86 18.12 -0.66
N THR A 241 4.63 17.75 -1.00
CA THR A 241 4.37 16.83 -2.12
C THR A 241 4.65 17.48 -3.46
N THR A 242 4.33 18.77 -3.62
CA THR A 242 4.61 19.53 -4.85
C THR A 242 6.12 19.66 -5.08
N THR A 243 6.88 20.08 -4.07
CA THR A 243 8.35 20.18 -4.15
C THR A 243 9.00 18.82 -4.39
N ARG A 244 8.49 17.72 -3.82
CA ARG A 244 8.95 16.37 -4.13
C ARG A 244 8.71 15.98 -5.59
N SER A 245 7.53 16.25 -6.14
CA SER A 245 7.24 15.99 -7.56
C SER A 245 8.12 16.83 -8.50
N GLU A 246 8.42 18.08 -8.12
CA GLU A 246 9.33 18.94 -8.87
C GLU A 246 10.76 18.41 -8.84
N GLN A 247 11.20 17.90 -7.68
CA GLN A 247 12.51 17.26 -7.53
C GLN A 247 12.62 16.00 -8.40
N GLU A 248 11.60 15.14 -8.42
CA GLU A 248 11.56 13.95 -9.28
C GLU A 248 11.57 14.32 -10.77
N ARG A 249 10.81 15.37 -11.17
CA ARG A 249 10.82 15.92 -12.54
C ARG A 249 12.21 16.42 -12.93
N LEU A 250 12.86 17.20 -12.06
CA LEU A 250 14.21 17.72 -12.31
C LEU A 250 15.27 16.61 -12.34
N GLN A 251 15.08 15.51 -11.60
CA GLN A 251 15.95 14.34 -11.67
C GLN A 251 15.84 13.63 -13.02
N LEU A 252 14.63 13.49 -13.56
CA LEU A 252 14.40 12.93 -14.90
C LEU A 252 15.00 13.83 -15.98
N GLU A 253 14.75 15.15 -15.91
CA GLU A 253 15.34 16.13 -16.84
C GLU A 253 16.87 16.09 -16.80
N ARG A 254 17.46 15.98 -15.60
CA ARG A 254 18.91 15.80 -15.45
C ARG A 254 19.41 14.50 -16.09
N PHE A 255 18.67 13.40 -15.96
CA PHE A 255 19.02 12.12 -16.57
C PHE A 255 18.97 12.18 -18.10
N GLU A 256 17.94 12.79 -18.67
CA GLU A 256 17.80 13.02 -20.12
C GLU A 256 18.91 13.92 -20.67
N LEU A 257 19.23 15.01 -19.97
CA LEU A 257 20.34 15.89 -20.33
C LEU A 257 21.70 15.18 -20.25
N LEU A 258 21.91 14.30 -19.27
CA LEU A 258 23.12 13.48 -19.19
C LEU A 258 23.20 12.45 -20.33
N SER A 259 22.09 11.81 -20.67
CA SER A 259 22.00 10.88 -21.79
C SER A 259 22.32 11.56 -23.13
N THR A 260 21.66 12.69 -23.42
CA THR A 260 21.90 13.50 -24.62
C THR A 260 23.33 14.05 -24.67
N ALA A 261 23.90 14.49 -23.54
CA ALA A 261 25.30 14.92 -23.48
C ALA A 261 26.27 13.76 -23.77
N ASN A 262 25.97 12.55 -23.31
CA ASN A 262 26.79 11.36 -23.60
C ASN A 262 26.68 10.95 -25.08
N GLU A 263 25.48 11.03 -25.68
CA GLU A 263 25.27 10.77 -27.10
C GLU A 263 26.02 11.80 -27.97
N LEU A 264 25.92 13.10 -27.66
CA LEU A 264 26.69 14.15 -28.35
C LEU A 264 28.20 13.94 -28.21
N ARG A 265 28.70 13.52 -27.04
CA ARG A 265 30.12 13.16 -26.86
C ARG A 265 30.52 11.94 -27.71
N GLN A 266 29.63 10.97 -27.89
CA GLN A 266 29.87 9.82 -28.76
C GLN A 266 29.87 10.24 -30.24
N GLN A 267 28.91 11.06 -30.67
CA GLN A 267 28.87 11.63 -32.02
C GLN A 267 30.13 12.46 -32.31
N LEU A 268 30.58 13.31 -31.38
CA LEU A 268 31.83 14.06 -31.52
C LEU A 268 33.06 13.15 -31.61
N ARG A 269 33.09 12.04 -30.87
CA ARG A 269 34.15 11.02 -31.01
C ARG A 269 34.13 10.40 -32.40
N GLN A 270 32.97 9.96 -32.89
CA GLN A 270 32.82 9.38 -34.23
C GLN A 270 33.23 10.37 -35.33
N VAL A 271 32.83 11.65 -35.24
CA VAL A 271 33.23 12.69 -36.19
C VAL A 271 34.74 12.94 -36.15
N ARG A 272 35.35 12.97 -34.95
CA ARG A 272 36.81 13.11 -34.82
C ARG A 272 37.56 11.92 -35.39
N GLU A 273 37.11 10.71 -35.11
CA GLU A 273 37.71 9.47 -35.65
C GLU A 273 37.54 9.41 -37.18
N GLY A 274 36.37 9.77 -37.70
CA GLY A 274 36.11 9.87 -39.13
C GLY A 274 36.95 10.94 -39.82
N ALA A 275 37.09 12.12 -39.22
CA ALA A 275 37.97 13.18 -39.72
C ALA A 275 39.44 12.76 -39.69
N ALA A 276 39.90 12.11 -38.61
CA ALA A 276 41.26 11.59 -38.52
C ALA A 276 41.53 10.44 -39.50
N ALA A 277 40.53 9.59 -39.77
CA ALA A 277 40.61 8.56 -40.81
C ALA A 277 40.65 9.17 -42.21
N LYS A 278 39.83 10.19 -42.49
CA LYS A 278 39.82 10.92 -43.77
C LYS A 278 41.11 11.69 -44.00
N ALA A 279 41.67 12.33 -42.96
CA ALA A 279 42.97 12.98 -43.01
C ALA A 279 44.09 11.96 -43.31
N ARG A 280 44.10 10.81 -42.61
CA ARG A 280 45.04 9.71 -42.91
C ARG A 280 44.89 9.16 -44.32
N SER A 281 43.67 9.05 -44.85
CA SER A 281 43.41 8.62 -46.22
C SER A 281 43.89 9.64 -47.26
N LEU A 282 43.70 10.94 -46.99
CA LEU A 282 44.21 12.03 -47.85
C LEU A 282 45.75 12.11 -47.82
N GLU A 283 46.39 11.90 -46.67
CA GLU A 283 47.86 11.85 -46.57
C GLU A 283 48.44 10.56 -47.18
N ALA A 284 47.72 9.43 -47.10
CA ALA A 284 48.16 8.15 -47.67
C ALA A 284 47.83 8.00 -49.16
N SER A 285 47.02 8.89 -49.74
CA SER A 285 46.77 8.90 -51.18
C SER A 285 47.92 9.63 -51.88
N PRO A 286 48.78 8.94 -52.64
CA PRO A 286 49.83 9.61 -53.40
C PRO A 286 49.17 10.60 -54.35
N VAL A 287 49.61 11.86 -54.26
CA VAL A 287 49.20 13.00 -55.06
C VAL A 287 49.19 12.62 -56.54
N TYR A 288 48.02 12.27 -57.06
CA TYR A 288 47.71 12.34 -58.49
C TYR A 288 47.11 13.72 -58.72
N GLU A 289 47.98 14.67 -59.06
CA GLU A 289 47.59 15.97 -59.61
C GLU A 289 46.73 15.74 -60.86
N GLY A 290 45.46 16.13 -60.79
CA GLY A 290 44.61 16.30 -61.97
C GLY A 290 43.58 15.20 -62.17
N MET A 291 42.47 15.26 -61.42
CA MET A 291 41.14 14.94 -61.96
C MET A 291 40.06 15.63 -61.12
N ASP A 292 39.34 16.57 -61.75
CA ASP A 292 38.18 17.27 -61.22
C ASP A 292 37.07 16.28 -60.88
N ASN A 293 36.82 16.07 -59.59
CA ASN A 293 35.79 15.13 -59.12
C ASN A 293 34.56 15.90 -58.56
N PRO A 294 33.44 15.97 -59.30
CA PRO A 294 32.31 16.86 -59.00
C PRO A 294 31.42 16.43 -57.81
N LEU A 295 31.73 15.33 -57.13
CA LEU A 295 30.91 14.80 -56.02
C LEU A 295 31.07 15.58 -54.69
N GLY A 296 32.21 16.22 -54.46
CA GLY A 296 32.41 17.06 -53.25
C GLY A 296 31.57 18.34 -53.23
N GLU A 297 31.10 18.79 -54.39
CA GLU A 297 30.35 20.03 -54.54
C GLU A 297 28.94 19.94 -53.95
N VAL A 298 28.34 18.74 -53.96
CA VAL A 298 26.97 18.49 -53.46
C VAL A 298 26.90 18.57 -51.93
N GLU A 299 27.88 18.00 -51.22
CA GLU A 299 27.93 18.07 -49.76
C GLU A 299 28.23 19.48 -49.26
N ILE A 300 29.12 20.19 -49.95
CA ILE A 300 29.40 21.61 -49.69
C ILE A 300 28.15 22.46 -49.91
N LYS A 301 27.35 22.16 -50.94
CA LYS A 301 26.08 22.84 -51.21
C LYS A 301 25.07 22.61 -50.08
N LYS A 302 24.94 21.38 -49.59
CA LYS A 302 24.02 21.05 -48.49
C LYS A 302 24.38 21.78 -47.18
N MET A 303 25.67 21.85 -46.85
CA MET A 303 26.15 22.62 -45.69
C MET A 303 25.89 24.13 -45.84
N LYS A 304 26.05 24.68 -47.06
CA LYS A 304 25.72 26.08 -47.36
C LYS A 304 24.23 26.37 -47.22
N ASP A 305 23.36 25.45 -47.63
CA ASP A 305 21.91 25.61 -47.52
C ASP A 305 21.43 25.58 -46.07
N GLN A 306 22.08 24.78 -45.21
CA GLN A 306 21.77 24.72 -43.79
C GLN A 306 22.19 26.01 -43.06
N LEU A 307 23.36 26.55 -43.40
CA LEU A 307 23.81 27.84 -42.87
C LEU A 307 22.89 29.00 -43.29
N ARG A 308 22.33 28.97 -44.51
CA ARG A 308 21.34 29.97 -44.95
C ARG A 308 20.06 29.94 -44.12
N LYS A 309 19.55 28.75 -43.79
CA LYS A 309 18.35 28.61 -42.96
C LYS A 309 18.55 29.19 -41.56
N GLU A 310 19.72 28.98 -40.95
CA GLU A 310 20.05 29.57 -39.65
C GLU A 310 20.21 31.10 -39.72
N GLN A 311 20.71 31.63 -40.85
CA GLN A 311 20.77 33.07 -41.07
C GLN A 311 19.37 33.68 -41.20
N ASP A 312 18.44 32.99 -41.86
CA ASP A 312 17.05 33.44 -42.02
C ASP A 312 16.29 33.44 -40.68
N THR A 313 16.45 32.41 -39.84
CA THR A 313 15.83 32.37 -38.51
C THR A 313 16.40 33.42 -37.56
N SER A 314 17.70 33.69 -37.65
CA SER A 314 18.32 34.79 -36.89
C SER A 314 17.79 36.15 -37.33
N ALA A 315 17.49 36.34 -38.62
CA ALA A 315 16.93 37.59 -39.13
C ALA A 315 15.50 37.83 -38.64
N THR A 316 14.66 36.79 -38.56
CA THR A 316 13.28 36.91 -38.02
C THR A 316 13.27 37.29 -36.55
N LEU A 317 14.14 36.70 -35.72
CA LEU A 317 14.23 37.03 -34.29
C LEU A 317 14.69 38.47 -34.04
N LEU A 318 15.59 39.00 -34.90
CA LEU A 318 16.02 40.40 -34.82
C LEU A 318 14.89 41.37 -35.17
N GLN A 319 14.00 41.00 -36.10
CA GLN A 319 12.84 41.82 -36.45
C GLN A 319 11.82 41.87 -35.29
N GLU A 320 11.51 40.74 -34.66
CA GLU A 320 10.59 40.69 -33.51
C GLU A 320 11.10 41.52 -32.31
N LEU A 321 12.41 41.50 -32.06
CA LEU A 321 13.05 42.38 -31.07
C LEU A 321 12.93 43.87 -31.42
N HIS A 322 12.96 44.22 -32.70
CA HIS A 322 12.79 45.60 -33.13
C HIS A 322 11.35 46.07 -32.93
N ASP A 323 10.36 45.27 -33.33
CA ASP A 323 8.94 45.62 -33.23
C ASP A 323 8.50 45.79 -31.76
N THR A 324 8.98 44.91 -30.87
CA THR A 324 8.72 45.01 -29.42
C THR A 324 9.34 46.27 -28.81
N ARG A 325 10.54 46.69 -29.25
CA ARG A 325 11.15 47.95 -28.82
C ARG A 325 10.32 49.16 -29.24
N THR A 326 9.83 49.21 -30.48
CA THR A 326 8.98 50.31 -30.95
C THR A 326 7.66 50.39 -30.17
N GLN A 327 7.10 49.25 -29.77
CA GLN A 327 5.90 49.22 -28.93
C GLN A 327 6.13 49.83 -27.53
N VAL A 328 7.29 49.54 -26.92
CA VAL A 328 7.67 50.12 -25.62
C VAL A 328 7.83 51.65 -25.73
N GLU A 329 8.52 52.14 -26.76
CA GLU A 329 8.70 53.59 -27.01
C GLU A 329 7.35 54.32 -27.21
N GLY A 330 6.35 53.65 -27.80
CA GLY A 330 4.98 54.16 -27.92
C GLY A 330 4.27 54.32 -26.57
N LEU A 331 4.35 53.30 -25.70
CA LEU A 331 3.75 53.33 -24.36
C LEU A 331 4.40 54.40 -23.46
N GLU A 332 5.70 54.61 -23.57
CA GLU A 332 6.41 55.67 -22.84
C GLU A 332 5.89 57.08 -23.20
N SER A 333 5.61 57.31 -24.49
CA SER A 333 5.05 58.58 -24.97
C SER A 333 3.63 58.83 -24.45
N GLU A 334 2.80 57.79 -24.33
CA GLU A 334 1.44 57.90 -23.78
C GLU A 334 1.44 58.22 -22.28
N VAL A 335 2.34 57.59 -21.51
CA VAL A 335 2.52 57.89 -20.08
C VAL A 335 2.93 59.34 -19.88
N HIS A 336 3.82 59.87 -20.73
CA HIS A 336 4.25 61.27 -20.63
C HIS A 336 3.09 62.25 -20.86
N ARG A 337 2.26 62.01 -21.90
CA ARG A 337 1.07 62.83 -22.19
C ARG A 337 0.07 62.85 -21.02
N ALA A 338 -0.17 61.69 -20.39
CA ALA A 338 -1.07 61.59 -19.24
C ALA A 338 -0.56 62.37 -18.01
N GLN A 339 0.77 62.44 -17.81
CA GLN A 339 1.38 63.23 -16.74
C GLN A 339 1.20 64.74 -16.95
N GLU A 340 1.36 65.24 -18.18
CA GLU A 340 1.14 66.65 -18.53
C GLU A 340 -0.31 67.08 -18.28
N GLU A 341 -1.27 66.26 -18.70
CA GLU A 341 -2.70 66.51 -18.50
C GLU A 341 -3.06 66.63 -17.01
N THR A 342 -2.50 65.73 -16.18
CA THR A 342 -2.67 65.76 -14.73
C THR A 342 -2.06 67.02 -14.08
N SER A 343 -1.01 67.59 -14.67
CA SER A 343 -0.42 68.86 -14.22
C SER A 343 -1.37 70.04 -14.47
N MET A 344 -1.96 70.12 -15.66
CA MET A 344 -2.89 71.20 -16.02
C MET A 344 -4.13 71.25 -15.12
N TYR A 345 -4.71 70.09 -14.79
CA TYR A 345 -5.88 70.03 -13.90
C TYR A 345 -5.56 70.55 -12.49
N ARG A 346 -4.35 70.31 -11.97
CA ARG A 346 -3.92 70.84 -10.66
C ARG A 346 -3.82 72.36 -10.65
N GLU A 347 -3.34 72.97 -11.72
CA GLU A 347 -3.23 74.44 -11.87
C GLU A 347 -4.61 75.11 -11.85
N ARG A 348 -5.59 74.51 -12.56
CA ARG A 348 -6.95 75.05 -12.68
C ARG A 348 -7.69 75.11 -11.35
N CYS A 349 -7.53 74.09 -10.51
CA CYS A 349 -8.11 74.07 -9.17
C CYS A 349 -7.57 75.19 -8.28
N ARG A 350 -6.27 75.49 -8.37
CA ARG A 350 -5.63 76.57 -7.59
C ARG A 350 -6.20 77.95 -7.94
N ASN A 351 -6.46 78.20 -9.23
CA ASN A 351 -7.01 79.48 -9.71
C ASN A 351 -8.47 79.73 -9.29
N LEU A 352 -9.29 78.69 -9.20
CA LEU A 352 -10.68 78.83 -8.76
C LEU A 352 -10.78 79.18 -7.28
N GLN A 353 -9.90 78.60 -6.45
CA GLN A 353 -9.84 78.89 -5.02
C GLN A 353 -9.59 80.37 -4.75
N SER A 354 -8.67 81.00 -5.48
CA SER A 354 -8.33 82.42 -5.31
C SER A 354 -9.47 83.40 -5.67
N LYS A 355 -10.42 83.00 -6.53
CA LYS A 355 -11.53 83.88 -6.95
C LYS A 355 -12.63 83.99 -5.89
N ILE A 356 -12.86 82.91 -5.15
CA ILE A 356 -13.90 82.85 -4.11
C ILE A 356 -13.58 83.81 -2.97
N ASP A 357 -12.30 83.90 -2.60
CA ASP A 357 -11.84 84.72 -1.48
C ASP A 357 -11.99 86.24 -1.76
N ALA A 358 -11.94 86.68 -3.02
CA ALA A 358 -12.03 88.09 -3.39
C ALA A 358 -13.47 88.65 -3.35
N THR A 359 -14.47 87.83 -3.62
CA THR A 359 -15.88 88.27 -3.71
C THR A 359 -16.53 88.56 -2.35
N PHE A 360 -15.97 88.03 -1.26
CA PHE A 360 -16.54 88.20 0.08
C PHE A 360 -16.22 89.56 0.74
N ALA A 361 -15.38 90.40 0.13
CA ALA A 361 -14.86 91.62 0.78
C ALA A 361 -15.67 92.92 0.54
N HIS A 362 -16.75 92.93 -0.25
CA HIS A 362 -17.39 94.19 -0.70
C HIS A 362 -18.94 94.18 -0.69
N ALA A 363 -19.58 94.72 0.38
CA ALA A 363 -20.97 95.21 0.34
C ALA A 363 -21.31 96.19 1.52
N PRO A 364 -21.78 97.44 1.27
CA PRO A 364 -22.24 98.37 2.31
C PRO A 364 -23.74 98.79 2.24
N THR A 365 -24.26 99.23 3.40
CA THR A 365 -25.66 99.57 3.73
C THR A 365 -26.01 101.06 3.53
N ILE A 366 -27.21 101.40 3.03
CA ILE A 366 -27.72 102.78 2.91
C ILE A 366 -29.20 102.88 3.35
N SER A 367 -29.51 103.86 4.21
CA SER A 367 -30.86 104.24 4.64
C SER A 367 -31.07 105.76 4.56
N ASP A 368 -32.34 106.13 4.38
CA ASP A 368 -33.07 107.29 4.91
C ASP A 368 -33.15 108.63 4.15
N ARG A 369 -34.40 109.07 3.90
CA ARG A 369 -34.88 110.49 3.87
C ARG A 369 -36.42 110.58 3.73
N LYS A 370 -37.09 111.33 4.63
CA LYS A 370 -38.54 111.66 4.63
C LYS A 370 -38.77 113.17 4.76
N GLU A 371 -39.80 113.70 4.08
CA GLU A 371 -40.33 115.08 4.14
C GLU A 371 -41.75 115.15 4.78
N PRO A 372 -42.24 116.33 5.21
CA PRO A 372 -43.41 116.44 6.10
C PRO A 372 -44.75 116.82 5.41
N LEU A 373 -45.79 115.98 5.59
CA LEU A 373 -47.20 116.21 5.18
C LEU A 373 -48.10 116.69 6.36
N ASP A 374 -49.33 117.13 6.04
CA ASP A 374 -50.33 117.86 6.86
C ASP A 374 -50.83 117.12 8.12
N ALA A 375 -50.87 117.75 9.30
CA ALA A 375 -50.81 117.08 10.61
C ALA A 375 -51.94 116.05 10.92
N LEU A 376 -53.18 116.24 10.45
CA LEU A 376 -54.29 115.31 10.71
C LEU A 376 -54.30 114.14 9.72
N GLU A 377 -54.04 114.44 8.45
CA GLU A 377 -53.79 113.47 7.40
C GLU A 377 -52.52 112.68 7.72
N ARG A 378 -51.50 113.33 8.28
CA ARG A 378 -50.26 112.76 8.77
C ARG A 378 -50.48 111.88 9.98
N LYS A 379 -51.45 112.17 10.85
CA LYS A 379 -51.81 111.26 11.95
C LYS A 379 -52.50 110.01 11.39
N ARG A 380 -53.50 110.16 10.51
CA ARG A 380 -54.17 109.02 9.86
C ARG A 380 -53.22 108.20 9.00
N LEU A 381 -52.38 108.84 8.20
CA LEU A 381 -51.30 108.24 7.43
C LEU A 381 -50.20 107.69 8.34
N MET A 382 -49.97 108.22 9.54
CA MET A 382 -49.02 107.65 10.51
C MET A 382 -49.58 106.39 11.14
N ASP A 383 -50.86 106.36 11.50
CA ASP A 383 -51.55 105.19 12.05
C ASP A 383 -51.71 104.11 10.97
N GLU A 384 -52.12 104.48 9.75
CA GLU A 384 -52.17 103.58 8.59
C GLU A 384 -50.77 103.10 8.19
N ALA A 385 -49.78 103.99 8.15
CA ALA A 385 -48.40 103.55 7.92
C ALA A 385 -47.82 102.78 9.12
N ALA A 386 -48.39 102.89 10.32
CA ALA A 386 -47.98 102.09 11.47
C ALA A 386 -48.56 100.67 11.35
N MET A 387 -49.83 100.53 10.99
CA MET A 387 -50.43 99.21 10.70
C MET A 387 -49.75 98.56 9.49
N LEU A 388 -49.50 99.30 8.41
CA LEU A 388 -48.76 98.79 7.26
C LEU A 388 -47.30 98.45 7.63
N ARG A 389 -46.66 99.20 8.53
CA ARG A 389 -45.34 98.82 9.07
C ARG A 389 -45.42 97.52 9.85
N GLU A 390 -46.41 97.36 10.72
CA GLU A 390 -46.60 96.12 11.49
C GLU A 390 -46.91 94.93 10.57
N GLU A 391 -47.73 95.12 9.54
CA GLU A 391 -48.02 94.08 8.54
C GLU A 391 -46.77 93.75 7.71
N VAL A 392 -45.98 94.75 7.30
CA VAL A 392 -44.68 94.55 6.64
C VAL A 392 -43.71 93.83 7.57
N ASP A 393 -43.62 94.21 8.84
CA ASP A 393 -42.76 93.54 9.83
C ASP A 393 -43.19 92.08 10.05
N THR A 394 -44.51 91.81 10.04
CA THR A 394 -45.07 90.46 10.14
C THR A 394 -44.78 89.63 8.89
N LEU A 395 -44.91 90.22 7.70
CA LEU A 395 -44.58 89.58 6.43
C LEU A 395 -43.08 89.36 6.28
N ASP A 396 -42.23 90.28 6.75
CA ASP A 396 -40.78 90.12 6.78
C ASP A 396 -40.37 89.05 7.80
N ALA A 397 -41.02 88.97 8.96
CA ALA A 397 -40.84 87.87 9.90
C ALA A 397 -41.25 86.51 9.30
N ALA A 398 -42.37 86.47 8.56
CA ALA A 398 -42.80 85.25 7.85
C ALA A 398 -41.86 84.87 6.71
N LEU A 399 -41.38 85.85 5.92
CA LEU A 399 -40.44 85.66 4.83
C LEU A 399 -39.08 85.17 5.35
N THR A 400 -38.59 85.74 6.44
CA THR A 400 -37.35 85.30 7.09
C THR A 400 -37.49 83.91 7.70
N ALA A 401 -38.64 83.58 8.30
CA ALA A 401 -38.95 82.23 8.77
C ALA A 401 -39.00 81.20 7.62
N GLU A 402 -39.63 81.52 6.48
CA GLU A 402 -39.63 80.62 5.31
C GLU A 402 -38.26 80.51 4.63
N ARG A 403 -37.48 81.60 4.60
CA ARG A 403 -36.06 81.53 4.16
C ARG A 403 -35.23 80.64 5.07
N GLN A 404 -35.44 80.71 6.38
CA GLN A 404 -34.77 79.85 7.34
C GLN A 404 -35.19 78.39 7.14
N LYS A 405 -36.49 78.13 7.00
CA LYS A 405 -37.03 76.78 6.76
C LYS A 405 -36.50 76.16 5.46
N THR A 406 -36.49 76.93 4.36
CA THR A 406 -35.91 76.46 3.08
C THR A 406 -34.40 76.24 3.17
N ALA A 407 -33.68 77.02 3.98
CA ALA A 407 -32.27 76.77 4.26
C ALA A 407 -32.08 75.47 5.06
N ASP A 408 -32.89 75.24 6.09
CA ASP A 408 -32.86 74.02 6.90
C ASP A 408 -33.18 72.78 6.04
N GLU A 409 -34.21 72.84 5.19
CA GLU A 409 -34.55 71.79 4.22
C GLU A 409 -33.42 71.50 3.23
N ARG A 410 -32.72 72.54 2.73
CA ARG A 410 -31.53 72.36 1.88
C ARG A 410 -30.40 71.66 2.62
N THR A 411 -30.15 72.02 3.89
CA THR A 411 -29.12 71.33 4.69
C THR A 411 -29.51 69.89 5.00
N ALA A 412 -30.79 69.62 5.25
CA ALA A 412 -31.31 68.27 5.43
C ALA A 412 -31.16 67.43 4.15
N LEU A 413 -31.53 67.97 2.99
CA LEU A 413 -31.35 67.31 1.69
C LEU A 413 -29.87 67.03 1.39
N ALA A 414 -28.97 67.97 1.69
CA ALA A 414 -27.53 67.77 1.53
C ALA A 414 -27.00 66.64 2.43
N LYS A 415 -27.47 66.55 3.68
CA LYS A 415 -27.16 65.43 4.58
C LYS A 415 -27.65 64.10 4.00
N SER A 416 -28.91 64.02 3.57
CA SER A 416 -29.45 62.79 2.94
C SER A 416 -28.69 62.38 1.67
N HIS A 417 -28.27 63.33 0.83
CA HIS A 417 -27.42 63.02 -0.33
C HIS A 417 -26.04 62.49 0.07
N SER A 418 -25.43 63.05 1.12
CA SER A 418 -24.15 62.54 1.63
C SER A 418 -24.28 61.13 2.20
N GLU A 419 -25.40 60.82 2.88
CA GLU A 419 -25.71 59.49 3.41
C GLU A 419 -25.96 58.47 2.28
N LEU A 420 -26.73 58.84 1.26
CA LEU A 420 -26.93 58.01 0.06
C LEU A 420 -25.60 57.73 -0.67
N GLY A 421 -24.72 58.74 -0.75
CA GLY A 421 -23.38 58.57 -1.31
C GLY A 421 -22.54 57.56 -0.52
N ARG A 422 -22.57 57.65 0.82
CA ARG A 422 -21.90 56.70 1.72
C ARG A 422 -22.43 55.28 1.55
N LEU A 423 -23.76 55.10 1.57
CA LEU A 423 -24.38 53.78 1.41
C LEU A 423 -24.09 53.16 0.04
N LYS A 424 -24.06 53.97 -1.03
CA LYS A 424 -23.71 53.49 -2.37
C LYS A 424 -22.26 52.99 -2.43
N LYS A 425 -21.34 53.68 -1.75
CA LYS A 425 -19.93 53.27 -1.64
C LYS A 425 -19.81 51.96 -0.84
N GLU A 426 -20.50 51.84 0.28
CA GLU A 426 -20.52 50.62 1.09
C GLU A 426 -21.08 49.42 0.32
N LEU A 427 -22.17 49.61 -0.44
CA LEU A 427 -22.74 48.56 -1.29
C LEU A 427 -21.80 48.13 -2.42
N GLN A 428 -21.02 49.07 -2.98
CA GLN A 428 -19.99 48.74 -3.97
C GLN A 428 -18.83 47.96 -3.34
N GLU A 429 -18.36 48.36 -2.16
CA GLU A 429 -17.29 47.67 -1.43
C GLU A 429 -17.70 46.26 -0.98
N THR A 430 -18.98 46.05 -0.60
CA THR A 430 -19.49 44.70 -0.29
C THR A 430 -19.64 43.84 -1.53
N LYS A 431 -20.08 44.42 -2.66
CA LYS A 431 -20.13 43.70 -3.94
C LYS A 431 -18.75 43.22 -4.38
N GLU A 432 -17.75 44.10 -4.36
CA GLU A 432 -16.36 43.75 -4.71
C GLU A 432 -15.77 42.72 -3.74
N ARG A 433 -16.19 42.75 -2.47
CA ARG A 433 -15.80 41.72 -1.48
C ARG A 433 -16.39 40.36 -1.82
N LEU A 434 -17.68 40.31 -2.16
CA LEU A 434 -18.35 39.08 -2.56
C LEU A 434 -17.77 38.50 -3.86
N GLU A 435 -17.41 39.36 -4.83
CA GLU A 435 -16.73 38.93 -6.06
C GLU A 435 -15.35 38.34 -5.77
N ARG A 436 -14.58 38.92 -4.83
CA ARG A 436 -13.31 38.35 -4.38
C ARG A 436 -13.48 37.02 -3.64
N GLU A 437 -14.51 36.90 -2.81
CA GLU A 437 -14.84 35.65 -2.11
C GLU A 437 -15.24 34.54 -3.10
N THR A 438 -16.09 34.84 -4.09
CA THR A 438 -16.48 33.87 -5.13
C THR A 438 -15.30 33.44 -6.02
N GLN A 439 -14.37 34.35 -6.33
CA GLN A 439 -13.13 33.99 -7.03
C GLN A 439 -12.23 33.07 -6.18
N ASN A 440 -12.10 33.36 -4.88
CA ASN A 440 -11.37 32.50 -3.96
C ASN A 440 -12.02 31.11 -3.84
N ASP A 441 -13.34 31.03 -3.73
CA ASP A 441 -14.08 29.77 -3.67
C ASP A 441 -13.88 28.96 -4.95
N HIS A 442 -13.90 29.60 -6.12
CA HIS A 442 -13.61 28.94 -7.39
C HIS A 442 -12.19 28.38 -7.43
N TYR A 443 -11.19 29.13 -6.95
CA TYR A 443 -9.82 28.66 -6.85
C TYR A 443 -9.68 27.42 -5.97
N TYR A 444 -10.27 27.43 -4.77
CA TYR A 444 -10.26 26.26 -3.89
C TYR A 444 -11.02 25.08 -4.48
N GLN A 445 -12.13 25.32 -5.17
CA GLN A 445 -12.90 24.26 -5.84
C GLN A 445 -12.07 23.58 -6.94
N VAL A 446 -11.32 24.34 -7.75
CA VAL A 446 -10.40 23.79 -8.75
C VAL A 446 -9.26 23.01 -8.08
N LYS A 447 -8.69 23.54 -6.99
CA LYS A 447 -7.62 22.86 -6.24
C LYS A 447 -8.11 21.54 -5.61
N ILE A 448 -9.33 21.52 -5.07
CA ILE A 448 -9.97 20.30 -4.54
C ILE A 448 -10.21 19.28 -5.65
N LYS A 449 -10.71 19.69 -6.82
CA LYS A 449 -10.89 18.79 -7.97
C LYS A 449 -9.56 18.18 -8.45
N SER A 450 -8.53 19.00 -8.60
CA SER A 450 -7.19 18.52 -8.99
C SER A 450 -6.59 17.57 -7.95
N ALA A 451 -6.79 17.82 -6.66
CA ALA A 451 -6.38 16.89 -5.62
C ALA A 451 -7.18 15.57 -5.70
N SER A 452 -8.50 15.64 -5.91
CA SER A 452 -9.35 14.46 -6.08
C SER A 452 -8.89 13.59 -7.25
N GLU A 453 -8.60 14.19 -8.41
CA GLU A 453 -8.09 13.46 -9.59
C GLU A 453 -6.77 12.74 -9.30
N LYS A 454 -5.86 13.35 -8.53
CA LYS A 454 -4.61 12.70 -8.09
C LYS A 454 -4.87 11.54 -7.12
N TYR A 455 -5.85 11.67 -6.23
CA TYR A 455 -6.27 10.57 -5.35
C TYR A 455 -6.89 9.42 -6.15
N ASP A 456 -7.72 9.72 -7.15
CA ASP A 456 -8.34 8.71 -8.03
C ASP A 456 -7.27 7.99 -8.87
N GLU A 457 -6.29 8.72 -9.40
CA GLU A 457 -5.15 8.14 -10.13
C GLU A 457 -4.30 7.22 -9.23
N ALA A 458 -4.00 7.65 -8.00
CA ALA A 458 -3.27 6.84 -7.03
C ALA A 458 -4.06 5.57 -6.64
N THR A 459 -5.38 5.70 -6.47
CA THR A 459 -6.27 4.58 -6.16
C THR A 459 -6.30 3.57 -7.31
N ALA A 460 -6.40 4.03 -8.57
CA ALA A 460 -6.36 3.17 -9.75
C ALA A 460 -5.01 2.41 -9.88
N LYS A 461 -3.88 3.09 -9.62
CA LYS A 461 -2.56 2.45 -9.60
C LYS A 461 -2.45 1.38 -8.53
N LEU A 462 -2.97 1.65 -7.33
CA LEU A 462 -2.96 0.69 -6.22
C LEU A 462 -3.77 -0.56 -6.55
N MET A 463 -4.97 -0.40 -7.10
CA MET A 463 -5.80 -1.53 -7.56
C MET A 463 -5.10 -2.35 -8.65
N SER A 464 -4.44 -1.70 -9.62
CA SER A 464 -3.67 -2.41 -10.66
C SER A 464 -2.51 -3.22 -10.09
N TYR A 465 -1.80 -2.69 -9.07
CA TYR A 465 -0.74 -3.44 -8.40
C TYR A 465 -1.27 -4.60 -7.55
N GLU A 466 -2.44 -4.45 -6.91
CA GLU A 466 -3.10 -5.53 -6.19
C GLU A 466 -3.49 -6.68 -7.13
N GLU A 467 -4.07 -6.37 -8.30
CA GLU A 467 -4.39 -7.37 -9.33
C GLU A 467 -3.14 -8.09 -9.85
N LEU A 468 -2.04 -7.35 -10.08
CA LEU A 468 -0.78 -7.93 -10.51
C LEU A 468 -0.17 -8.86 -9.45
N LEU A 469 -0.22 -8.45 -8.17
CA LEU A 469 0.24 -9.27 -7.05
C LEU A 469 -0.59 -10.54 -6.90
N ALA A 470 -1.92 -10.45 -7.07
CA ALA A 470 -2.81 -11.61 -7.07
C ALA A 470 -2.43 -12.59 -8.20
N ALA A 471 -2.27 -12.10 -9.43
CA ALA A 471 -1.84 -12.92 -10.56
C ALA A 471 -0.47 -13.60 -10.34
N LYS A 472 0.47 -12.89 -9.71
CA LYS A 472 1.79 -13.46 -9.36
C LYS A 472 1.71 -14.50 -8.24
N ASN A 473 0.81 -14.33 -7.27
CA ASN A 473 0.56 -15.33 -6.24
C ASN A 473 -0.07 -16.61 -6.79
N ASP A 474 -0.96 -16.49 -7.78
CA ASP A 474 -1.53 -17.65 -8.49
C ASP A 474 -0.46 -18.39 -9.29
N GLU A 475 0.43 -17.67 -9.98
CA GLU A 475 1.57 -18.24 -10.70
C GLU A 475 2.53 -18.97 -9.75
N LEU A 476 2.85 -18.38 -8.60
CA LEU A 476 3.66 -19.02 -7.55
C LEU A 476 2.99 -20.29 -6.99
N SER A 477 1.67 -20.26 -6.80
CA SER A 477 0.90 -21.42 -6.33
C SER A 477 0.92 -22.55 -7.35
N ARG A 478 0.83 -22.22 -8.65
CA ARG A 478 0.96 -23.19 -9.74
C ARG A 478 2.36 -23.81 -9.77
N LEU A 479 3.41 -22.98 -9.74
CA LEU A 479 4.80 -23.46 -9.74
C LEU A 479 5.13 -24.32 -8.52
N LYS A 480 4.59 -23.99 -7.34
CA LYS A 480 4.73 -24.83 -6.13
C LYS A 480 4.08 -26.21 -6.31
N LYS A 481 2.90 -26.26 -6.94
CA LYS A 481 2.22 -27.53 -7.25
C LYS A 481 3.03 -28.36 -8.25
N ASP A 482 3.52 -27.74 -9.32
CA ASP A 482 4.34 -28.42 -10.34
C ASP A 482 5.66 -28.94 -9.73
N LEU A 483 6.30 -28.15 -8.85
CA LEU A 483 7.48 -28.56 -8.10
C LEU A 483 7.18 -29.75 -7.17
N GLY A 484 6.01 -29.76 -6.51
CA GLY A 484 5.56 -30.88 -5.69
C GLY A 484 5.36 -32.16 -6.51
N GLN A 485 4.73 -32.05 -7.68
CA GLN A 485 4.55 -33.17 -8.61
C GLN A 485 5.89 -33.70 -9.13
N ALA A 486 6.80 -32.83 -9.54
CA ALA A 486 8.13 -33.23 -10.01
C ALA A 486 8.93 -33.94 -8.90
N LYS A 487 8.84 -33.48 -7.65
CA LYS A 487 9.46 -34.16 -6.50
C LYS A 487 8.87 -35.55 -6.27
N ALA A 488 7.55 -35.71 -6.38
CA ALA A 488 6.90 -37.01 -6.26
C ALA A 488 7.36 -37.98 -7.36
N SER A 489 7.41 -37.54 -8.62
CA SER A 489 7.92 -38.36 -9.73
C SER A 489 9.42 -38.71 -9.59
N LEU A 490 10.24 -37.82 -9.03
CA LEU A 490 11.63 -38.13 -8.72
C LEU A 490 11.76 -39.19 -7.62
N ALA A 491 10.92 -39.14 -6.60
CA ALA A 491 10.90 -40.15 -5.53
C ALA A 491 10.46 -41.53 -6.07
N GLU A 492 9.47 -41.56 -6.96
CA GLU A 492 9.02 -42.79 -7.65
C GLU A 492 10.16 -43.38 -8.51
N ARG A 493 10.84 -42.56 -9.31
CA ARG A 493 12.00 -43.03 -10.09
C ARG A 493 13.16 -43.51 -9.21
N ALA A 494 13.34 -42.93 -8.03
CA ALA A 494 14.36 -43.38 -7.10
C ALA A 494 14.06 -44.80 -6.56
N SER A 495 12.81 -45.09 -6.20
CA SER A 495 12.42 -46.44 -5.74
C SER A 495 12.45 -47.48 -6.86
N GLU A 496 12.12 -47.10 -8.09
CA GLU A 496 12.35 -47.93 -9.29
C GLU A 496 13.84 -48.23 -9.48
N GLY A 497 14.71 -47.23 -9.29
CA GLY A 497 16.17 -47.38 -9.36
C GLY A 497 16.71 -48.38 -8.35
N GLU A 498 16.21 -48.36 -7.11
CA GLU A 498 16.55 -49.34 -6.07
C GLU A 498 16.10 -50.76 -6.44
N THR A 499 14.89 -50.90 -7.00
CA THR A 499 14.36 -52.18 -7.48
C THR A 499 15.24 -52.75 -8.60
N ILE A 500 15.63 -51.91 -9.56
CA ILE A 500 16.54 -52.31 -10.64
C ILE A 500 17.90 -52.75 -10.09
N ALA A 501 18.44 -52.06 -9.07
CA ALA A 501 19.70 -52.45 -8.44
C ALA A 501 19.62 -53.84 -7.79
N ILE A 502 18.51 -54.15 -7.09
CA ILE A 502 18.26 -55.47 -6.50
C ILE A 502 18.18 -56.55 -7.57
N LEU A 503 17.42 -56.32 -8.65
CA LEU A 503 17.30 -57.29 -9.74
C LEU A 503 18.63 -57.55 -10.45
N ARG A 504 19.48 -56.52 -10.62
CA ARG A 504 20.84 -56.70 -11.16
C ARG A 504 21.70 -57.58 -10.26
N ALA A 505 21.70 -57.31 -8.95
CA ALA A 505 22.42 -58.15 -7.98
C ALA A 505 21.92 -59.61 -8.02
N GLN A 506 20.62 -59.83 -8.16
CA GLN A 506 20.05 -61.18 -8.29
C GLN A 506 20.54 -61.89 -9.56
N VAL A 507 20.57 -61.19 -10.70
CA VAL A 507 21.13 -61.73 -11.95
C VAL A 507 22.60 -62.09 -11.81
N GLU A 508 23.40 -61.26 -11.12
CA GLU A 508 24.81 -61.53 -10.87
C GLU A 508 25.02 -62.78 -10.00
N VAL A 509 24.22 -62.95 -8.94
CA VAL A 509 24.24 -64.15 -8.09
C VAL A 509 23.92 -65.40 -8.92
N TYR A 510 22.83 -65.40 -9.70
CA TYR A 510 22.48 -66.56 -10.53
C TYR A 510 23.52 -66.87 -11.60
N GLN A 511 24.17 -65.87 -12.18
CA GLN A 511 25.30 -66.08 -13.09
C GLN A 511 26.51 -66.70 -12.37
N GLY A 512 26.76 -66.31 -11.12
CA GLY A 512 27.75 -66.93 -10.24
C GLY A 512 27.44 -68.40 -9.99
N ASP A 513 26.22 -68.69 -9.52
CA ASP A 513 25.76 -70.05 -9.23
C ASP A 513 25.80 -70.96 -10.46
N PHE A 514 25.37 -70.44 -11.62
CA PHE A 514 25.43 -71.19 -12.88
C PHE A 514 26.85 -71.54 -13.30
N ARG A 515 27.81 -70.61 -13.12
CA ARG A 515 29.23 -70.87 -13.40
C ARG A 515 29.81 -71.91 -12.45
N ALA A 516 29.52 -71.80 -11.15
CA ALA A 516 29.98 -72.76 -10.15
C ALA A 516 29.41 -74.17 -10.40
N GLU A 517 28.11 -74.28 -10.70
CA GLU A 517 27.47 -75.55 -11.04
C GLU A 517 28.07 -76.15 -12.32
N ARG A 518 28.36 -75.33 -13.32
CA ARG A 518 29.02 -75.78 -14.55
C ARG A 518 30.43 -76.32 -14.27
N GLU A 519 31.23 -75.58 -13.52
CA GLU A 519 32.59 -75.98 -13.14
C GLU A 519 32.56 -77.30 -12.34
N ALA A 520 31.65 -77.43 -11.37
CA ALA A 520 31.44 -78.65 -10.61
C ALA A 520 31.07 -79.84 -11.52
N ARG A 521 30.19 -79.62 -12.51
CA ARG A 521 29.84 -80.67 -13.49
C ARG A 521 31.00 -81.06 -14.39
N GLU A 522 31.80 -80.10 -14.85
CA GLU A 522 32.99 -80.36 -15.67
C GLU A 522 34.06 -81.12 -14.86
N ALA A 523 34.26 -80.76 -13.58
CA ALA A 523 35.12 -81.47 -12.66
C ALA A 523 34.65 -82.93 -12.43
N LEU A 524 33.37 -83.13 -12.12
CA LEU A 524 32.78 -84.47 -11.98
C LEU A 524 32.88 -85.30 -13.26
N ALA A 525 32.69 -84.68 -14.43
CA ALA A 525 32.84 -85.37 -15.72
C ALA A 525 34.29 -85.82 -15.96
N THR A 526 35.26 -84.97 -15.58
CA THR A 526 36.69 -85.27 -15.67
C THR A 526 37.07 -86.42 -14.72
N ASP A 527 36.63 -86.37 -13.47
CA ASP A 527 36.90 -87.43 -12.50
C ASP A 527 36.22 -88.75 -12.89
N ARG A 528 35.02 -88.69 -13.48
CA ARG A 528 34.35 -89.86 -14.05
C ARG A 528 35.17 -90.50 -15.18
N GLU A 529 35.81 -89.71 -16.04
CA GLU A 529 36.65 -90.26 -17.11
C GLU A 529 37.96 -90.85 -16.56
N LYS A 530 38.61 -90.17 -15.58
CA LYS A 530 39.77 -90.73 -14.87
C LYS A 530 39.46 -92.09 -14.25
N LEU A 531 38.33 -92.21 -13.53
CA LEU A 531 37.92 -93.47 -12.92
C LEU A 531 37.64 -94.57 -13.96
N ARG A 532 37.12 -94.21 -15.13
CA ARG A 532 36.94 -95.18 -16.24
C ARG A 532 38.28 -95.64 -16.81
N ASP A 533 39.24 -94.74 -16.97
CA ASP A 533 40.59 -95.08 -17.43
C ASP A 533 41.33 -95.95 -16.43
N GLU A 534 41.23 -95.63 -15.14
CA GLU A 534 41.76 -96.48 -14.05
C GLU A 534 41.11 -97.86 -14.07
N LEU A 535 39.79 -97.95 -14.26
CA LEU A 535 39.08 -99.22 -14.38
C LEU A 535 39.55 -100.02 -15.60
N ARG A 536 39.70 -99.37 -16.77
CA ARG A 536 40.25 -99.99 -18.00
C ARG A 536 41.68 -100.51 -17.76
N HIS A 537 42.51 -99.73 -17.08
CA HIS A 537 43.89 -100.10 -16.75
C HIS A 537 43.94 -101.32 -15.81
N LEU A 538 43.14 -101.29 -14.73
CA LEU A 538 43.01 -102.42 -13.81
C LEU A 538 42.48 -103.68 -14.49
N GLN A 539 41.46 -103.54 -15.34
CA GLN A 539 40.93 -104.65 -16.15
C GLN A 539 42.03 -105.24 -17.05
N THR A 540 42.78 -104.40 -17.76
CA THR A 540 43.90 -104.83 -18.63
C THR A 540 44.97 -105.56 -17.82
N ARG A 541 45.34 -105.04 -16.64
CA ARG A 541 46.33 -105.69 -15.76
C ARG A 541 45.82 -107.03 -15.22
N ASN A 542 44.54 -107.12 -14.89
CA ASN A 542 43.92 -108.36 -14.42
C ASN A 542 43.92 -109.41 -15.55
N THR A 543 43.54 -109.03 -16.78
CA THR A 543 43.66 -109.89 -17.96
C THR A 543 45.09 -110.37 -18.17
N GLN A 544 46.09 -109.49 -18.08
CA GLN A 544 47.51 -109.87 -18.18
C GLN A 544 47.93 -110.88 -17.10
N LEU A 545 47.51 -110.68 -15.84
CA LEU A 545 47.82 -111.61 -14.75
C LEU A 545 47.14 -112.97 -14.94
N VAL A 546 45.90 -112.99 -15.45
CA VAL A 546 45.21 -114.23 -15.82
C VAL A 546 45.96 -114.94 -16.96
N ASP A 547 46.38 -114.22 -18.00
CA ASP A 547 47.18 -114.78 -19.10
C ASP A 547 48.53 -115.33 -18.59
N GLU A 548 49.20 -114.64 -17.66
CA GLU A 548 50.44 -115.10 -17.01
C GLU A 548 50.22 -116.37 -16.18
N LEU A 549 49.13 -116.42 -15.39
CA LEU A 549 48.73 -117.59 -14.61
C LEU A 549 48.38 -118.77 -15.53
N GLU A 550 47.64 -118.54 -16.60
CA GLU A 550 47.35 -119.55 -17.61
C GLU A 550 48.61 -120.03 -18.31
N ALA A 551 49.53 -119.13 -18.66
CA ALA A 551 50.81 -119.49 -19.26
C ALA A 551 51.70 -120.29 -18.28
N TYR A 552 51.63 -119.98 -16.97
CA TYR A 552 52.29 -120.75 -15.91
C TYR A 552 51.64 -122.13 -15.76
N GLN A 553 50.31 -122.21 -15.72
CA GLN A 553 49.56 -123.47 -15.67
C GLN A 553 49.83 -124.32 -16.92
N ARG A 554 49.82 -123.76 -18.12
CA ARG A 554 50.17 -124.45 -19.38
C ARG A 554 51.61 -124.97 -19.35
N ARG A 555 52.57 -124.18 -18.84
CA ARG A 555 53.96 -124.61 -18.65
C ARG A 555 54.08 -125.76 -17.62
N HIS A 556 53.35 -125.67 -16.52
CA HIS A 556 53.32 -126.69 -15.46
C HIS A 556 52.62 -127.98 -15.93
N LEU A 557 51.50 -127.87 -16.65
CA LEU A 557 50.78 -129.00 -17.25
C LEU A 557 51.61 -129.69 -18.36
N ASN A 558 52.31 -128.92 -19.20
CA ASN A 558 53.26 -129.47 -20.17
C ASN A 558 54.50 -130.12 -19.52
N GLN A 559 54.81 -129.82 -18.25
CA GLN A 559 55.83 -130.51 -17.46
C GLN A 559 55.29 -131.72 -16.68
N GLY A 560 53.96 -131.86 -16.51
CA GLY A 560 53.33 -132.84 -15.62
C GLY A 560 52.49 -133.94 -16.27
N GLN A 561 52.27 -133.95 -17.60
CA GLN A 561 51.40 -134.94 -18.24
C GLN A 561 52.06 -135.70 -19.41
N GLY A 562 52.97 -136.60 -19.04
CA GLY A 562 52.93 -137.96 -19.57
C GLY A 562 52.05 -138.83 -18.65
N ARG A 563 50.91 -139.28 -19.19
CA ARG A 563 49.99 -140.36 -18.72
C ARG A 563 48.63 -139.95 -18.13
N GLY A 564 47.59 -140.47 -18.81
CA GLY A 564 46.28 -140.90 -18.25
C GLY A 564 45.11 -139.96 -18.59
N SER A 565 44.22 -140.26 -19.55
CA SER A 565 43.05 -141.18 -19.46
C SER A 565 42.02 -140.74 -18.39
N ARG A 566 40.70 -140.83 -18.53
CA ARG A 566 39.67 -141.15 -19.56
C ARG A 566 38.32 -141.09 -18.79
N ALA A 567 37.18 -141.01 -19.51
CA ALA A 567 35.79 -141.27 -19.05
C ALA A 567 35.08 -140.11 -18.28
N ALA A 568 33.95 -139.58 -18.80
CA ALA A 568 32.54 -140.01 -18.59
C ALA A 568 32.04 -139.61 -17.18
N SER A 569 30.84 -139.12 -16.89
CA SER A 569 29.54 -138.98 -17.56
C SER A 569 28.60 -138.16 -16.63
N GLU A 570 27.46 -137.72 -17.16
CA GLU A 570 26.16 -137.47 -16.47
C GLU A 570 25.92 -136.20 -15.60
N GLU A 571 24.77 -135.56 -15.88
CA GLU A 571 23.97 -134.62 -15.06
C GLU A 571 23.44 -135.30 -13.76
N PRO A 572 22.53 -134.77 -12.87
CA PRO A 572 21.71 -133.54 -12.89
C PRO A 572 21.43 -132.85 -11.51
N ILE A 573 20.60 -131.79 -11.54
CA ILE A 573 19.66 -131.26 -10.50
C ILE A 573 20.15 -130.99 -9.06
N GLY A 574 19.91 -129.75 -8.60
CA GLY A 574 19.13 -129.52 -7.35
C GLY A 574 19.81 -128.80 -6.18
N GLY A 575 19.16 -127.70 -5.75
CA GLY A 575 19.16 -127.19 -4.36
C GLY A 575 20.48 -126.59 -3.84
N THR A 576 20.53 -125.75 -2.81
CA THR A 576 19.54 -125.18 -1.90
C THR A 576 20.29 -124.20 -0.98
N ALA A 577 19.55 -123.22 -0.50
CA ALA A 577 19.61 -122.66 0.85
C ALA A 577 20.62 -121.55 1.24
N SER A 578 20.02 -120.61 1.98
CA SER A 578 20.49 -119.92 3.18
C SER A 578 20.97 -118.47 2.97
N GLY A 579 20.40 -117.45 3.61
CA GLY A 579 19.32 -117.43 4.58
C GLY A 579 19.11 -116.03 5.18
N GLY A 580 17.91 -115.85 5.75
CA GLY A 580 17.58 -114.90 6.84
C GLY A 580 17.42 -113.42 6.44
N GLY A 581 16.38 -112.69 6.81
CA GLY A 581 15.30 -112.95 7.75
C GLY A 581 14.93 -111.66 8.49
N GLY A 582 13.63 -111.38 8.62
CA GLY A 582 13.04 -110.37 9.51
C GLY A 582 12.65 -109.07 8.78
N GLY A 583 11.38 -108.67 8.65
CA GLY A 583 10.16 -109.05 9.36
C GLY A 583 9.59 -107.82 10.06
N GLY A 584 8.40 -107.38 9.64
CA GLY A 584 7.67 -106.30 10.30
C GLY A 584 6.68 -105.59 9.38
N GLY A 585 5.58 -106.25 9.04
CA GLY A 585 4.45 -105.63 8.35
C GLY A 585 3.49 -104.93 9.31
N VAL A 586 2.79 -103.90 8.82
CA VAL A 586 1.45 -103.49 9.27
C VAL A 586 0.65 -102.94 8.07
N SER A 587 -0.35 -103.72 7.67
CA SER A 587 -1.73 -103.41 7.25
C SER A 587 -2.13 -102.03 6.64
N ILE A 588 -2.41 -102.05 5.33
CA ILE A 588 -3.62 -101.59 4.54
C ILE A 588 -4.73 -100.86 5.36
N PRO A 589 -5.34 -99.71 4.91
CA PRO A 589 -6.28 -99.72 3.77
C PRO A 589 -6.44 -98.50 2.85
N HIS A 590 -7.19 -98.77 1.77
CA HIS A 590 -7.64 -97.95 0.65
C HIS A 590 -8.21 -96.56 1.00
N GLY A 591 -7.97 -95.59 0.12
CA GLY A 591 -8.83 -94.42 -0.02
C GLY A 591 -8.32 -93.37 -1.01
N GLY A 592 -8.98 -93.27 -2.17
CA GLY A 592 -9.26 -91.99 -2.83
C GLY A 592 -8.13 -91.34 -3.64
N GLY A 593 -8.31 -91.36 -4.98
CA GLY A 593 -7.45 -90.62 -5.90
C GLY A 593 -7.61 -89.10 -5.79
N ALA A 594 -6.51 -88.41 -6.09
CA ALA A 594 -6.51 -87.10 -6.75
C ALA A 594 -5.12 -86.89 -7.36
N LEU A 595 -5.07 -86.88 -8.69
CA LEU A 595 -3.95 -86.41 -9.48
C LEU A 595 -3.80 -84.89 -9.26
N LEU A 596 -2.72 -84.44 -8.61
CA LEU A 596 -2.25 -83.05 -8.63
C LEU A 596 -0.71 -83.09 -8.57
N SER A 597 -0.04 -83.04 -9.71
CA SER A 597 0.61 -81.84 -10.28
C SER A 597 1.69 -81.23 -9.37
N PRO A 598 2.99 -81.43 -9.66
CA PRO A 598 4.08 -80.79 -8.93
C PRO A 598 4.39 -79.41 -9.52
N GLU A 599 3.55 -78.41 -9.22
CA GLU A 599 3.79 -77.02 -9.65
C GLU A 599 3.36 -75.95 -8.63
N VAL A 600 3.08 -76.32 -7.37
CA VAL A 600 2.65 -75.35 -6.34
C VAL A 600 3.31 -75.66 -4.99
N LEU A 601 4.64 -75.48 -4.89
CA LEU A 601 5.34 -75.63 -3.61
C LEU A 601 6.52 -74.65 -3.42
N TRP A 602 6.46 -73.48 -4.06
CA TRP A 602 7.40 -72.37 -3.83
C TRP A 602 6.77 -71.15 -3.11
N ASP A 603 5.48 -71.21 -2.77
CA ASP A 603 4.73 -70.06 -2.26
C ASP A 603 4.57 -69.98 -0.72
N LYS A 604 5.34 -70.77 0.05
CA LYS A 604 5.20 -70.84 1.52
C LYS A 604 6.48 -70.70 2.34
N LEU A 605 7.56 -70.18 1.76
CA LEU A 605 8.78 -69.83 2.52
C LEU A 605 9.16 -68.34 2.44
N SER A 606 8.29 -67.48 1.91
CA SER A 606 8.53 -66.03 1.84
C SER A 606 7.82 -65.21 2.93
N ASN A 607 7.51 -65.80 4.09
CA ASN A 607 6.78 -65.08 5.15
C ASN A 607 7.20 -65.42 6.59
N THR A 608 8.51 -65.45 6.84
CA THR A 608 9.09 -65.29 8.18
C THR A 608 10.28 -64.34 8.10
N SER A 609 10.05 -63.09 7.69
CA SER A 609 10.91 -62.00 8.15
C SER A 609 10.31 -61.50 9.45
N ASP A 610 11.09 -61.65 10.52
CA ASP A 610 10.91 -61.03 11.81
C ASP A 610 10.44 -59.57 11.65
N LYS A 611 9.12 -59.36 11.79
CA LYS A 611 8.61 -58.10 12.28
C LYS A 611 9.04 -58.00 13.74
N LYS A 612 10.24 -57.49 13.94
CA LYS A 612 10.50 -56.62 15.09
C LYS A 612 9.53 -55.46 14.90
N GLU A 613 8.37 -55.54 15.56
CA GLU A 613 7.59 -54.36 15.89
C GLU A 613 8.49 -53.48 16.77
N GLU A 614 9.35 -52.70 16.12
CA GLU A 614 9.66 -51.39 16.65
C GLU A 614 8.33 -50.65 16.66
N ASP A 615 7.73 -50.65 17.84
CA ASP A 615 6.65 -49.79 18.30
C ASP A 615 7.17 -48.34 18.18
N LYS A 616 7.38 -47.87 16.94
CA LYS A 616 7.39 -46.46 16.59
C LYS A 616 5.97 -46.00 16.82
N LYS A 617 5.68 -45.71 18.08
CA LYS A 617 4.79 -44.61 18.42
C LYS A 617 5.36 -43.43 17.66
N GLU A 618 4.82 -43.18 16.47
CA GLU A 618 4.69 -41.82 15.98
C GLU A 618 4.07 -41.09 17.18
N GLU A 619 4.93 -40.35 17.91
CA GLU A 619 4.47 -39.39 18.88
C GLU A 619 3.57 -38.48 18.06
N GLU A 620 2.27 -38.78 18.10
CA GLU A 620 1.20 -37.91 17.65
C GLU A 620 1.48 -36.61 18.39
N ILE A 621 2.13 -35.68 17.68
CA ILE A 621 2.45 -34.35 18.18
C ILE A 621 1.08 -33.78 18.45
N ASP A 622 0.68 -33.81 19.72
CA ASP A 622 -0.60 -33.32 20.17
C ASP A 622 -0.67 -31.87 19.69
N GLU A 623 -1.41 -31.61 18.60
CA GLU A 623 -1.39 -30.35 17.84
C GLU A 623 -1.83 -29.16 18.71
N ASN A 624 -2.28 -29.45 19.94
CA ASN A 624 -2.69 -28.52 20.97
C ASN A 624 -1.61 -28.19 22.02
N LEU A 625 -0.39 -28.74 21.92
CA LEU A 625 0.72 -28.39 22.81
C LEU A 625 1.60 -27.28 22.20
N PHE A 626 1.82 -26.22 22.97
CA PHE A 626 2.72 -25.13 22.62
C PHE A 626 4.10 -25.36 23.24
N TYR A 627 5.18 -25.08 22.51
CA TYR A 627 6.56 -25.35 22.94
C TYR A 627 7.36 -24.06 23.13
N CYS A 628 8.14 -23.99 24.22
CA CYS A 628 9.07 -22.88 24.46
C CYS A 628 10.29 -22.98 23.54
N PRO A 629 10.57 -21.98 22.68
CA PRO A 629 11.67 -22.07 21.71
C PRO A 629 13.06 -22.08 22.36
N LYS A 630 13.19 -21.63 23.62
CA LYS A 630 14.48 -21.58 24.32
C LYS A 630 14.84 -22.92 24.98
N CYS A 631 13.90 -23.58 25.66
CA CYS A 631 14.18 -24.80 26.44
C CYS A 631 13.36 -26.04 26.02
N ASN A 632 12.53 -25.90 24.99
CA ASN A 632 11.69 -26.94 24.40
C ASN A 632 10.65 -27.59 25.34
N LYS A 633 10.29 -26.93 26.45
CA LYS A 633 9.20 -27.38 27.34
C LYS A 633 7.84 -27.16 26.67
N SER A 634 6.94 -28.14 26.79
CA SER A 634 5.58 -28.10 26.24
C SER A 634 4.55 -27.58 27.27
N PHE A 635 3.49 -26.95 26.78
CA PHE A 635 2.41 -26.36 27.56
C PHE A 635 1.08 -26.59 26.86
N ALA A 636 0.05 -26.99 27.62
CA ALA A 636 -1.30 -27.23 27.09
C ALA A 636 -2.10 -25.94 26.79
N GLN A 637 -1.60 -24.77 27.20
CA GLN A 637 -2.25 -23.47 27.01
C GLN A 637 -1.20 -22.38 26.74
N TYR A 638 -1.59 -21.35 25.99
CA TYR A 638 -0.69 -20.26 25.59
C TYR A 638 -0.18 -19.41 26.77
N ARG A 639 -1.01 -19.13 27.77
CA ARG A 639 -0.67 -18.24 28.89
C ARG A 639 0.47 -18.78 29.78
N PRO A 640 0.47 -20.07 30.19
CA PRO A 640 1.62 -20.69 30.85
C PRO A 640 2.90 -20.69 30.02
N LEU A 641 2.80 -20.85 28.68
CA LEU A 641 3.95 -20.76 27.79
C LEU A 641 4.53 -19.34 27.82
N GLU A 642 3.68 -18.32 27.69
CA GLU A 642 4.10 -16.91 27.68
C GLU A 642 4.82 -16.52 28.99
N GLU A 643 4.24 -16.87 30.14
CA GLU A 643 4.87 -16.65 31.46
C GLU A 643 6.20 -17.40 31.62
N HIS A 644 6.32 -18.58 31.00
CA HIS A 644 7.55 -19.35 31.02
C HIS A 644 8.60 -18.78 30.06
N VAL A 645 8.23 -18.39 28.84
CA VAL A 645 9.14 -17.81 27.83
C VAL A 645 9.76 -16.53 28.37
N ASN A 646 8.97 -15.65 29.01
CA ASN A 646 9.49 -14.42 29.62
C ASN A 646 10.53 -14.74 30.72
N ARG A 647 10.22 -15.66 31.64
CA ARG A 647 11.19 -16.11 32.66
C ARG A 647 12.42 -16.80 32.06
N CYS A 648 12.21 -17.63 31.04
CA CYS A 648 13.28 -18.40 30.42
C CYS A 648 14.24 -17.49 29.66
N LEU A 649 13.74 -16.42 29.03
CA LEU A 649 14.56 -15.40 28.37
C LEU A 649 15.36 -14.56 29.37
N ASP A 650 14.84 -14.32 30.58
CA ASP A 650 15.51 -13.53 31.62
C ASP A 650 16.62 -14.29 32.38
N GLU A 651 16.63 -15.64 32.36
CA GLU A 651 17.62 -16.48 33.07
C GLU A 651 18.98 -16.67 32.33
N ASP A 652 19.46 -15.66 31.58
CA ASP A 652 20.81 -15.68 30.95
C ASP A 652 21.91 -15.02 31.80
#